data_AF-A0A8H7P7H1-F1
#
_entry.id   AF-A0A8H7P7H1-F1
#
_cell.length_a   1.000
_cell.length_b   1.000
_cell.length_c   1.000
_cell.angle_alpha   90.00
_cell.angle_beta   90.00
_cell.angle_gamma   90.00
#
_symmetry.space_group_name_H-M   'P 1'
#
loop_
_entity.id
_entity.type
_entity.pdbx_description
1 polymer ?
#
loop_
_entity_poly.entity_id
_entity_poly.type
_entity_poly.pdbx_seq_one_letter_code
_entity_poly.pdbx_strand_id
1 'polypeptide(L)'
;MVLYKHGEMLYNGTNELVARHLDKLASEIIVPAFPTGSEDDPVQKAQAGETLLKAVRKVWDDHTSSLSKLRDVLKYMDRVYSKNNQVPEIWESGLYLFIRHILQSPIQEHLISAILTEIHVERDGYVINRSAVKGCVDVLLQLYEEGENISVYKRDLEPTVLRESELFYTKEAEHLLETCDASEYLRRVEMRFEQEESRAHHFLSSKTAPPLRHILEENLLSPHLSIVIAMPNSGLDAMIDLDKLDDLARLYRLFAMVPAGVPTLKKALRESIIRRGREINSGSLSSDGVDEAIPDEEVEKSAKAKGKGKARAAPANSQTLSLALKWVQDVLDLKDKFDQIWTCALQSDREIGASTNEAFETFINQHEKAPEFISLFIDDNLKKGLRGKSDIEVDQTLEKTIMVFRFLTDKDIFERYYKGHLAKRLLLGRSVSDDAERGMLAKLKVECGYQFTQKLEGMFHDMKISSDTMQAYQKHLENTTAPEVEISVIVMTSTFWPMSYSAASCKFPDLLIKASKSFEQFYLSRHSGRRLTWQPSLGNADVRVTFNSRKHDLNVSTFALVILLLFQDLKLDDFLTYQEIKDATTIPDIELQRHLQSLACAKYKILKKHPPGRDINPQDSFSFNADFSAPLQKIKISTVASRVENTDERKETKDRIDEERRHQTEACIVRIMKDRKHMTHQDLVNEVTRQLSSRFLPDPLNIKKRIEGLIETSLSLAQLT
;
A
#
# COMPACT_ATOMS: atom_id res chain seq x y z
N MET A 1 63.82 -61.44 -3.68
CA MET A 1 64.48 -60.40 -4.50
C MET A 1 64.79 -59.14 -3.71
N VAL A 2 63.84 -58.52 -3.01
CA VAL A 2 64.08 -57.30 -2.19
C VAL A 2 65.18 -57.49 -1.12
N LEU A 3 65.18 -58.62 -0.41
CA LEU A 3 66.22 -58.98 0.59
C LEU A 3 67.63 -59.13 0.00
N TYR A 4 67.74 -59.34 -1.31
CA TYR A 4 69.00 -59.60 -2.02
C TYR A 4 69.42 -58.42 -2.91
N LYS A 5 69.02 -57.18 -2.56
CA LYS A 5 69.31 -55.93 -3.31
C LYS A 5 68.75 -55.85 -4.75
N HIS A 6 67.88 -56.77 -5.17
CA HIS A 6 67.18 -56.71 -6.46
C HIS A 6 65.80 -56.06 -6.35
N GLY A 7 65.64 -55.05 -5.49
CA GLY A 7 64.35 -54.37 -5.26
C GLY A 7 63.90 -53.53 -6.46
N GLU A 8 64.82 -52.79 -7.07
CA GLU A 8 64.58 -51.93 -8.23
C GLU A 8 64.09 -52.71 -9.45
N MET A 9 64.76 -53.82 -9.77
CA MET A 9 64.37 -54.70 -10.86
C MET A 9 62.96 -55.27 -10.68
N LEU A 10 62.59 -55.62 -9.44
CA LEU A 10 61.26 -56.14 -9.15
C LEU A 10 60.18 -55.04 -9.20
N TYR A 11 60.45 -53.83 -8.68
CA TYR A 11 59.51 -52.70 -8.73
C TYR A 11 59.26 -52.27 -10.19
N ASN A 12 60.32 -51.99 -10.95
CA ASN A 12 60.22 -51.59 -12.36
C ASN A 12 59.57 -52.67 -13.22
N GLY A 13 59.97 -53.95 -13.03
CA GLY A 13 59.37 -55.07 -13.76
C GLY A 13 57.89 -55.27 -13.45
N THR A 14 57.46 -55.01 -12.21
CA THR A 14 56.03 -55.06 -11.84
C THR A 14 55.26 -53.94 -12.55
N ASN A 15 55.76 -52.71 -12.50
CA ASN A 15 55.11 -51.56 -13.14
C ASN A 15 55.03 -51.72 -14.66
N GLU A 16 56.07 -52.23 -15.30
CA GLU A 16 56.08 -52.52 -16.73
C GLU A 16 55.07 -53.61 -17.12
N LEU A 17 54.92 -54.64 -16.28
CA LEU A 17 53.92 -55.68 -16.50
C LEU A 17 52.49 -55.14 -16.39
N VAL A 18 52.24 -54.30 -15.37
CA VAL A 18 50.94 -53.64 -15.16
C VAL A 18 50.62 -52.69 -16.33
N ALA A 19 51.59 -51.89 -16.78
CA ALA A 19 51.45 -51.02 -17.94
C ALA A 19 51.08 -51.81 -19.21
N ARG A 20 51.83 -52.87 -19.53
CA ARG A 20 51.53 -53.73 -20.70
C ARG A 20 50.15 -54.38 -20.61
N HIS A 21 49.69 -54.71 -19.40
CA HIS A 21 48.35 -55.25 -19.21
C HIS A 21 47.25 -54.21 -19.46
N LEU A 22 47.43 -52.98 -18.95
CA LEU A 22 46.51 -51.87 -19.18
C LEU A 22 46.40 -51.52 -20.67
N ASP A 23 47.52 -51.43 -21.39
CA ASP A 23 47.55 -51.18 -22.84
C ASP A 23 46.76 -52.25 -23.61
N LYS A 24 46.93 -53.52 -23.21
CA LYS A 24 46.17 -54.63 -23.78
C LYS A 24 44.67 -54.46 -23.53
N LEU A 25 44.26 -54.22 -22.27
CA LEU A 25 42.84 -54.03 -21.92
C LEU A 25 42.22 -52.82 -22.63
N ALA A 26 42.97 -51.74 -22.79
CA ALA A 26 42.54 -50.57 -23.55
C ALA A 26 42.20 -50.95 -25.00
N SER A 27 43.08 -51.68 -25.68
CA SER A 27 42.90 -52.09 -27.07
C SER A 27 41.79 -53.13 -27.28
N GLU A 28 41.57 -54.04 -26.31
CA GLU A 28 40.61 -55.14 -26.44
C GLU A 28 39.21 -54.77 -25.96
N ILE A 29 39.07 -53.82 -25.03
CA ILE A 29 37.79 -53.53 -24.34
C ILE A 29 37.33 -52.10 -24.57
N ILE A 30 38.21 -51.10 -24.43
CA ILE A 30 37.81 -49.68 -24.44
C ILE A 30 37.71 -49.14 -25.86
N VAL A 31 38.76 -49.32 -26.67
CA VAL A 31 38.82 -48.79 -28.05
C VAL A 31 37.68 -49.35 -28.93
N PRO A 32 37.31 -50.64 -28.86
CA PRO A 32 36.17 -51.16 -29.62
C PRO A 32 34.81 -50.61 -29.15
N ALA A 33 34.73 -50.05 -27.95
CA ALA A 33 33.51 -49.44 -27.40
C ALA A 33 33.38 -47.96 -27.75
N PHE A 34 34.29 -47.40 -28.57
CA PHE A 34 34.16 -46.02 -29.02
C PHE A 34 32.88 -45.82 -29.85
N PRO A 35 32.15 -44.71 -29.65
CA PRO A 35 30.99 -44.39 -30.48
C PRO A 35 31.41 -44.34 -31.96
N THR A 36 30.78 -45.17 -32.79
CA THR A 36 31.02 -45.15 -34.24
C THR A 36 30.09 -44.11 -34.87
N GLY A 37 30.66 -43.12 -35.56
CA GLY A 37 29.90 -41.94 -36.00
C GLY A 37 28.90 -42.24 -37.10
N SER A 38 27.61 -42.13 -36.80
CA SER A 38 26.52 -41.65 -37.68
C SER A 38 25.15 -41.96 -37.04
N GLU A 39 24.90 -41.49 -35.82
CA GLU A 39 23.58 -41.62 -35.19
C GLU A 39 23.08 -40.22 -34.92
N ASP A 40 22.08 -39.73 -35.65
CA ASP A 40 21.49 -38.40 -35.42
C ASP A 40 20.56 -38.39 -34.20
N ASP A 41 20.12 -39.56 -33.73
CA ASP A 41 19.22 -39.74 -32.59
C ASP A 41 19.95 -39.57 -31.24
N PRO A 42 19.54 -38.62 -30.39
CA PRO A 42 20.09 -38.42 -29.04
C PRO A 42 20.12 -39.69 -28.17
N VAL A 43 19.11 -40.57 -28.31
CA VAL A 43 18.99 -41.79 -27.50
C VAL A 43 20.05 -42.81 -27.89
N GLN A 44 20.31 -42.95 -29.19
CA GLN A 44 21.33 -43.88 -29.70
C GLN A 44 22.73 -43.41 -29.31
N LYS A 45 22.99 -42.09 -29.42
CA LYS A 45 24.24 -41.48 -28.92
C LYS A 45 24.46 -41.74 -27.43
N ALA A 46 23.42 -41.63 -26.60
CA ALA A 46 23.51 -41.96 -25.18
C ALA A 46 23.85 -43.45 -25.00
N GLN A 47 23.18 -44.36 -25.70
CA GLN A 47 23.47 -45.80 -25.58
C GLN A 47 24.91 -46.17 -26.00
N ALA A 48 25.45 -45.53 -27.04
CA ALA A 48 26.85 -45.67 -27.43
C ALA A 48 27.79 -45.13 -26.35
N GLY A 49 27.48 -43.96 -25.77
CA GLY A 49 28.17 -43.39 -24.63
C GLY A 49 28.17 -44.33 -23.42
N GLU A 50 27.01 -44.82 -22.99
CA GLU A 50 26.82 -45.78 -21.91
C GLU A 50 27.70 -47.03 -22.08
N THR A 51 27.81 -47.54 -23.31
CA THR A 51 28.64 -48.70 -23.63
C THR A 51 30.12 -48.43 -23.35
N LEU A 52 30.62 -47.25 -23.77
CA LEU A 52 31.98 -46.81 -23.45
C LEU A 52 32.18 -46.63 -21.94
N LEU A 53 31.23 -45.99 -21.24
CA LEU A 53 31.32 -45.77 -19.80
C LEU A 53 31.41 -47.10 -19.04
N LYS A 54 30.58 -48.09 -19.39
CA LYS A 54 30.64 -49.44 -18.81
C LYS A 54 31.95 -50.15 -19.12
N ALA A 55 32.48 -49.99 -20.34
CA ALA A 55 33.76 -50.59 -20.73
C ALA A 55 34.92 -50.05 -19.89
N VAL A 56 35.01 -48.72 -19.71
CA VAL A 56 36.01 -48.07 -18.86
C VAL A 56 35.86 -48.51 -17.41
N ARG A 57 34.63 -48.54 -16.89
CA ARG A 57 34.36 -48.98 -15.52
C ARG A 57 34.77 -50.43 -15.28
N LYS A 58 34.50 -51.32 -16.24
CA LYS A 58 34.90 -52.73 -16.18
C LYS A 58 36.42 -52.88 -16.10
N VAL A 59 37.16 -52.13 -16.92
CA VAL A 59 38.64 -52.15 -16.89
C VAL A 59 39.17 -51.61 -15.56
N TRP A 60 38.54 -50.58 -14.99
CA TRP A 60 38.88 -50.06 -13.67
C TRP A 60 38.66 -51.06 -12.54
N ASP A 61 37.50 -51.72 -12.52
CA ASP A 61 37.17 -52.69 -11.46
C ASP A 61 38.11 -53.91 -11.52
N ASP A 62 38.48 -54.36 -12.72
CA ASP A 62 39.47 -55.42 -12.90
C ASP A 62 40.88 -54.99 -12.46
N HIS A 63 41.30 -53.78 -12.85
CA HIS A 63 42.59 -53.19 -12.48
C HIS A 63 42.73 -53.05 -10.96
N THR A 64 41.76 -52.43 -10.29
CA THR A 64 41.81 -52.21 -8.84
C THR A 64 41.71 -53.52 -8.05
N SER A 65 40.92 -54.50 -8.51
CA SER A 65 40.87 -55.84 -7.91
C SER A 65 42.22 -56.55 -8.00
N SER A 66 42.86 -56.49 -9.18
CA SER A 66 44.18 -57.08 -9.42
C SER A 66 45.28 -56.36 -8.63
N LEU A 67 45.21 -55.03 -8.56
CA LEU A 67 46.16 -54.19 -7.83
C LEU A 67 46.11 -54.43 -6.32
N SER A 68 44.93 -54.68 -5.75
CA SER A 68 44.79 -55.03 -4.33
C SER A 68 45.54 -56.33 -4.02
N LYS A 69 45.43 -57.34 -4.89
CA LYS A 69 46.15 -58.61 -4.75
C LYS A 69 47.66 -58.41 -4.91
N LEU A 70 48.08 -57.61 -5.89
CA LEU A 70 49.49 -57.28 -6.10
C LEU A 70 50.10 -56.57 -4.89
N ARG A 71 49.41 -55.60 -4.31
CA ARG A 71 49.81 -54.92 -3.06
C ARG A 71 49.99 -55.91 -1.92
N ASP A 72 49.07 -56.85 -1.76
CA ASP A 72 49.14 -57.83 -0.66
C ASP A 72 50.32 -58.81 -0.84
N VAL A 73 50.59 -59.24 -2.08
CA VAL A 73 51.75 -60.08 -2.43
C VAL A 73 53.07 -59.32 -2.27
N LEU A 74 53.09 -58.05 -2.68
CA LEU A 74 54.28 -57.20 -2.71
C LEU A 74 54.43 -56.29 -1.49
N LYS A 75 53.68 -56.55 -0.41
CA LYS A 75 53.69 -55.76 0.83
C LYS A 75 55.08 -55.52 1.43
N TYR A 76 55.99 -56.49 1.28
CA TYR A 76 57.38 -56.33 1.73
C TYR A 76 58.17 -55.32 0.87
N MET A 77 57.85 -55.23 -0.43
CA MET A 77 58.41 -54.22 -1.33
C MET A 77 57.97 -52.82 -0.90
N ASP A 78 56.67 -52.60 -0.67
CA ASP A 78 56.16 -51.30 -0.21
C ASP A 78 56.79 -50.88 1.13
N ARG A 79 56.87 -51.81 2.08
CA ARG A 79 57.40 -51.51 3.42
C ARG A 79 58.90 -51.17 3.41
N VAL A 80 59.69 -51.77 2.53
CA VAL A 80 61.16 -51.71 2.59
C VAL A 80 61.76 -50.96 1.41
N TYR A 81 61.41 -51.32 0.17
CA TYR A 81 62.00 -50.71 -1.01
C TYR A 81 61.39 -49.34 -1.31
N SER A 82 60.06 -49.23 -1.36
CA SER A 82 59.38 -47.98 -1.74
C SER A 82 59.70 -46.84 -0.78
N LYS A 83 59.66 -47.11 0.53
CA LYS A 83 60.04 -46.15 1.58
C LYS A 83 61.50 -45.72 1.53
N ASN A 84 62.42 -46.66 1.32
CA ASN A 84 63.85 -46.34 1.33
C ASN A 84 64.28 -45.56 0.08
N ASN A 85 63.60 -45.75 -1.06
CA ASN A 85 63.93 -45.09 -2.33
C ASN A 85 62.99 -43.93 -2.66
N GLN A 86 62.05 -43.59 -1.76
CA GLN A 86 61.07 -42.52 -1.94
C GLN A 86 60.27 -42.64 -3.25
N VAL A 87 59.96 -43.86 -3.66
CA VAL A 87 59.09 -44.15 -4.80
C VAL A 87 57.67 -44.47 -4.31
N PRO A 88 56.63 -44.24 -5.12
CA PRO A 88 55.25 -44.55 -4.74
C PRO A 88 55.05 -46.02 -4.31
N GLU A 89 54.08 -46.28 -3.45
CA GLU A 89 53.67 -47.65 -3.16
C GLU A 89 53.05 -48.30 -4.41
N ILE A 90 53.05 -49.63 -4.49
CA ILE A 90 52.53 -50.36 -5.68
C ILE A 90 51.09 -49.96 -6.00
N TRP A 91 50.26 -49.73 -4.97
CA TRP A 91 48.90 -49.22 -5.17
C TRP A 91 48.89 -47.85 -5.84
N GLU A 92 49.62 -46.87 -5.32
CA GLU A 92 49.70 -45.52 -5.88
C GLU A 92 50.29 -45.53 -7.29
N SER A 93 51.37 -46.29 -7.51
CA SER A 93 51.97 -46.47 -8.83
C SER A 93 50.98 -47.07 -9.83
N GLY A 94 50.18 -48.05 -9.42
CA GLY A 94 49.12 -48.62 -10.26
C GLY A 94 48.03 -47.61 -10.63
N LEU A 95 47.69 -46.67 -9.76
CA LEU A 95 46.77 -45.58 -10.07
C LEU A 95 47.38 -44.61 -11.10
N TYR A 96 48.65 -44.23 -10.93
CA TYR A 96 49.35 -43.37 -11.90
C TYR A 96 49.47 -44.03 -13.27
N LEU A 97 49.74 -45.34 -13.31
CA LEU A 97 49.76 -46.11 -14.57
C LEU A 97 48.39 -46.12 -15.25
N PHE A 98 47.29 -46.20 -14.50
CA PHE A 98 45.95 -46.10 -15.07
C PHE A 98 45.72 -44.73 -15.74
N ILE A 99 46.17 -43.64 -15.11
CA ILE A 99 46.09 -42.29 -15.71
C ILE A 99 46.92 -42.21 -16.99
N ARG A 100 48.16 -42.71 -16.96
CA ARG A 100 49.11 -42.61 -18.08
C ARG A 100 48.76 -43.50 -19.28
N HIS A 101 48.11 -44.64 -19.06
CA HIS A 101 47.82 -45.62 -20.12
C HIS A 101 46.35 -45.65 -20.56
N ILE A 102 45.41 -45.32 -19.66
CA ILE A 102 43.98 -45.34 -19.98
C ILE A 102 43.41 -43.93 -20.15
N LEU A 103 43.74 -42.99 -19.27
CA LEU A 103 43.19 -41.62 -19.29
C LEU A 103 44.08 -40.65 -20.07
N GLN A 104 44.51 -41.06 -21.26
CA GLN A 104 45.16 -40.22 -22.25
C GLN A 104 44.31 -40.13 -23.52
N SER A 105 44.63 -39.18 -24.39
CA SER A 105 44.02 -39.11 -25.73
C SER A 105 44.33 -40.39 -26.53
N PRO A 106 43.35 -40.99 -27.25
CA PRO A 106 42.01 -40.49 -27.53
C PRO A 106 40.92 -40.91 -26.51
N ILE A 107 41.21 -41.83 -25.58
CA ILE A 107 40.21 -42.40 -24.66
C ILE A 107 39.61 -41.32 -23.75
N GLN A 108 40.45 -40.43 -23.21
CA GLN A 108 40.03 -39.34 -22.33
C GLN A 108 39.00 -38.41 -23.00
N GLU A 109 39.22 -38.03 -24.25
CA GLU A 109 38.33 -37.15 -25.01
C GLU A 109 36.96 -37.82 -25.25
N HIS A 110 36.96 -39.09 -25.65
CA HIS A 110 35.72 -39.84 -25.86
C HIS A 110 34.98 -40.09 -24.55
N LEU A 111 35.70 -40.32 -23.43
CA LEU A 111 35.11 -40.49 -22.11
C LEU A 111 34.40 -39.21 -21.65
N ILE A 112 35.08 -38.06 -21.74
CA ILE A 112 34.49 -36.77 -21.38
C ILE A 112 33.29 -36.46 -22.29
N SER A 113 33.44 -36.66 -23.60
CA SER A 113 32.35 -36.46 -24.58
C SER A 113 31.13 -37.35 -24.30
N ALA A 114 31.34 -38.62 -23.93
CA ALA A 114 30.26 -39.53 -23.56
C ALA A 114 29.52 -39.04 -22.30
N ILE A 115 30.23 -38.62 -21.25
CA ILE A 115 29.61 -38.07 -20.03
C ILE A 115 28.80 -36.81 -20.35
N LEU A 116 29.33 -35.90 -21.18
CA LEU A 116 28.64 -34.68 -21.58
C LEU A 116 27.40 -34.95 -22.42
N THR A 117 27.44 -35.97 -23.28
CA THR A 117 26.32 -36.42 -24.09
C THR A 117 25.20 -36.95 -23.20
N GLU A 118 25.52 -37.78 -22.21
CA GLU A 118 24.53 -38.27 -21.23
C GLU A 118 23.86 -37.11 -20.48
N ILE A 119 24.64 -36.11 -20.04
CA ILE A 119 24.10 -34.93 -19.36
C ILE A 119 23.15 -34.14 -20.27
N HIS A 120 23.52 -33.93 -21.54
CA HIS A 120 22.66 -33.23 -22.50
C HIS A 120 21.36 -33.99 -22.77
N VAL A 121 21.45 -35.29 -23.03
CA VAL A 121 20.28 -36.14 -23.30
C VAL A 121 19.33 -36.15 -22.09
N GLU A 122 19.86 -36.16 -20.88
CA GLU A 122 19.03 -36.04 -19.68
C GLU A 122 18.42 -34.63 -19.50
N ARG A 123 19.11 -33.56 -19.94
CA ARG A 123 18.55 -32.19 -19.91
C ARG A 123 17.39 -32.01 -20.86
N ASP A 124 17.43 -32.70 -21.99
CA ASP A 124 16.35 -32.77 -22.98
C ASP A 124 15.15 -33.61 -22.48
N GLY A 125 15.28 -34.26 -21.32
CA GLY A 125 14.21 -35.00 -20.64
C GLY A 125 14.19 -36.49 -20.93
N TYR A 126 15.18 -37.02 -21.65
CA TYR A 126 15.30 -38.46 -21.88
C TYR A 126 15.88 -39.16 -20.65
N VAL A 127 15.57 -40.45 -20.52
CA VAL A 127 16.07 -41.29 -19.42
C VAL A 127 17.45 -41.83 -19.79
N ILE A 128 18.42 -41.64 -18.90
CA ILE A 128 19.79 -42.16 -19.03
C ILE A 128 20.13 -43.17 -17.94
N ASN A 129 21.18 -43.96 -18.16
CA ASN A 129 21.72 -44.81 -17.11
C ASN A 129 22.67 -44.03 -16.18
N ARG A 130 22.08 -43.36 -15.17
CA ARG A 130 22.83 -42.59 -14.15
C ARG A 130 23.93 -43.41 -13.45
N SER A 131 23.78 -44.73 -13.32
CA SER A 131 24.77 -45.58 -12.66
C SER A 131 26.05 -45.74 -13.49
N ALA A 132 25.95 -45.72 -14.82
CA ALA A 132 27.11 -45.79 -15.71
C ALA A 132 27.94 -44.50 -15.61
N VAL A 133 27.28 -43.34 -15.65
CA VAL A 133 27.92 -42.02 -15.48
C VAL A 133 28.59 -41.93 -14.12
N LYS A 134 27.86 -42.25 -13.05
CA LYS A 134 28.40 -42.27 -11.67
C LYS A 134 29.61 -43.19 -11.57
N GLY A 135 29.52 -44.38 -12.14
CA GLY A 135 30.59 -45.36 -12.14
C GLY A 135 31.90 -44.77 -12.66
N CYS A 136 31.87 -44.04 -13.78
CA CYS A 136 33.04 -43.37 -14.34
C CYS A 136 33.47 -42.13 -13.55
N VAL A 137 32.53 -41.30 -13.08
CA VAL A 137 32.84 -40.14 -12.24
C VAL A 137 33.56 -40.56 -10.95
N ASP A 138 33.13 -41.65 -10.31
CA ASP A 138 33.77 -42.21 -9.13
C ASP A 138 35.22 -42.65 -9.42
N VAL A 139 35.52 -43.15 -10.63
CA VAL A 139 36.91 -43.44 -11.05
C VAL A 139 37.72 -42.16 -11.13
N LEU A 140 37.21 -41.14 -11.82
CA LEU A 140 37.91 -39.86 -11.98
C LEU A 140 38.13 -39.11 -10.66
N LEU A 141 37.26 -39.33 -9.67
CA LEU A 141 37.39 -38.79 -8.32
C LEU A 141 38.46 -39.51 -7.49
N GLN A 142 38.73 -40.79 -7.75
CA GLN A 142 39.74 -41.60 -7.04
C GLN A 142 41.16 -41.41 -7.59
N LEU A 143 41.29 -40.80 -8.77
CA LEU A 143 42.57 -40.64 -9.47
C LEU A 143 43.17 -39.26 -9.23
N TYR A 144 44.44 -39.25 -8.82
CA TYR A 144 45.25 -38.06 -8.54
C TYR A 144 46.56 -38.16 -9.33
N GLU A 145 47.06 -37.03 -9.80
CA GLU A 145 48.36 -36.98 -10.48
C GLU A 145 49.51 -36.96 -9.46
N GLU A 146 50.70 -37.40 -9.89
CA GLU A 146 51.86 -37.58 -9.02
C GLU A 146 52.30 -36.23 -8.41
N GLY A 147 52.07 -36.04 -7.11
CA GLY A 147 52.39 -34.81 -6.39
C GLY A 147 51.29 -33.73 -6.39
N GLU A 148 50.16 -33.97 -7.05
CA GLU A 148 49.01 -33.05 -7.04
C GLU A 148 47.91 -33.50 -6.07
N ASN A 149 47.24 -32.52 -5.45
CA ASN A 149 46.10 -32.76 -4.56
C ASN A 149 44.74 -32.55 -5.28
N ILE A 150 44.76 -32.51 -6.62
CA ILE A 150 43.61 -32.29 -7.48
C ILE A 150 43.31 -33.61 -8.19
N SER A 151 42.04 -34.03 -8.15
CA SER A 151 41.63 -35.24 -8.84
C SER A 151 41.47 -35.00 -10.34
N VAL A 152 41.59 -36.06 -11.15
CA VAL A 152 41.37 -36.01 -12.59
C VAL A 152 39.97 -35.45 -12.92
N TYR A 153 38.97 -35.75 -12.09
CA TYR A 153 37.63 -35.14 -12.18
C TYR A 153 37.67 -33.60 -12.15
N LYS A 154 38.36 -33.02 -11.14
CA LYS A 154 38.42 -31.57 -10.92
C LYS A 154 39.27 -30.87 -12.00
N ARG A 155 40.27 -31.56 -12.53
CA ARG A 155 41.17 -31.05 -13.58
C ARG A 155 40.52 -31.05 -14.97
N ASP A 156 39.88 -32.16 -15.36
CA ASP A 156 39.50 -32.40 -16.76
C ASP A 156 37.99 -32.39 -17.02
N LEU A 157 37.21 -33.06 -16.16
CA LEU A 157 35.77 -33.23 -16.39
C LEU A 157 34.97 -32.01 -15.92
N GLU A 158 35.16 -31.57 -14.68
CA GLU A 158 34.34 -30.51 -14.09
C GLU A 158 34.41 -29.18 -14.88
N PRO A 159 35.60 -28.67 -15.28
CA PRO A 159 35.65 -27.44 -16.07
C PRO A 159 34.90 -27.55 -17.40
N THR A 160 34.95 -28.73 -18.03
CA THR A 160 34.25 -28.99 -19.29
C THR A 160 32.73 -29.08 -19.09
N VAL A 161 32.27 -29.74 -18.02
CA VAL A 161 30.86 -29.78 -17.63
C VAL A 161 30.33 -28.37 -17.36
N LEU A 162 31.06 -27.56 -16.61
CA LEU A 162 30.65 -26.19 -16.30
C LEU A 162 30.56 -25.33 -17.57
N ARG A 163 31.56 -25.38 -18.45
CA ARG A 163 31.57 -24.63 -19.72
C ARG A 163 30.40 -25.02 -20.64
N GLU A 164 30.14 -26.30 -20.82
CA GLU A 164 29.01 -26.76 -21.64
C GLU A 164 27.65 -26.45 -20.99
N SER A 165 27.59 -26.44 -19.66
CA SER A 165 26.37 -26.06 -18.92
C SER A 165 26.03 -24.58 -19.08
N GLU A 166 27.04 -23.71 -19.04
CA GLU A 166 26.88 -22.29 -19.31
C GLU A 166 26.31 -22.07 -20.72
N LEU A 167 26.95 -22.65 -21.75
CA LEU A 167 26.47 -22.56 -23.14
C LEU A 167 25.05 -23.10 -23.33
N PHE A 168 24.70 -24.19 -22.65
CA PHE A 168 23.36 -24.76 -22.68
C PHE A 168 22.34 -23.78 -22.09
N TYR A 169 22.57 -23.28 -20.87
CA TYR A 169 21.61 -22.42 -20.18
C TYR A 169 21.50 -21.02 -20.80
N THR A 170 22.56 -20.49 -21.44
CA THR A 170 22.44 -19.25 -22.22
C THR A 170 21.43 -19.42 -23.37
N LYS A 171 21.52 -20.53 -24.13
CA LYS A 171 20.60 -20.80 -25.25
C LYS A 171 19.18 -21.13 -24.79
N GLU A 172 19.07 -21.91 -23.72
CA GLU A 172 17.78 -22.29 -23.13
C GLU A 172 17.05 -21.05 -22.60
N ALA A 173 17.76 -20.09 -21.98
CA ALA A 173 17.17 -18.85 -21.49
C ALA A 173 16.47 -18.07 -22.63
N GLU A 174 17.18 -17.86 -23.75
CA GLU A 174 16.64 -17.18 -24.92
C GLU A 174 15.42 -17.90 -25.48
N HIS A 175 15.50 -19.23 -25.63
CA HIS A 175 14.39 -20.04 -26.14
C HIS A 175 13.16 -20.00 -25.22
N LEU A 176 13.35 -20.08 -23.91
CA LEU A 176 12.26 -20.03 -22.94
C LEU A 176 11.60 -18.64 -22.92
N LEU A 177 12.36 -17.56 -23.09
CA LEU A 177 11.79 -16.21 -23.15
C LEU A 177 10.96 -15.96 -24.41
N GLU A 178 11.30 -16.61 -25.53
CA GLU A 178 10.53 -16.51 -26.77
C GLU A 178 9.24 -17.36 -26.76
N THR A 179 9.28 -18.50 -26.07
CA THR A 179 8.21 -19.52 -26.15
C THR A 179 7.25 -19.52 -24.97
N CYS A 180 7.68 -19.06 -23.80
CA CYS A 180 6.91 -19.15 -22.57
C CYS A 180 6.34 -17.79 -22.14
N ASP A 181 5.24 -17.84 -21.39
CA ASP A 181 4.81 -16.71 -20.60
C ASP A 181 5.63 -16.62 -19.29
N ALA A 182 5.48 -15.53 -18.53
CA ALA A 182 6.28 -15.33 -17.33
C ALA A 182 6.06 -16.41 -16.26
N SER A 183 4.82 -16.90 -16.08
CA SER A 183 4.51 -17.95 -15.10
C SER A 183 5.20 -19.27 -15.46
N GLU A 184 5.10 -19.68 -16.73
CA GLU A 184 5.73 -20.90 -17.22
C GLU A 184 7.25 -20.78 -17.27
N TYR A 185 7.81 -19.61 -17.64
CA TYR A 185 9.24 -19.35 -17.56
C TYR A 185 9.76 -19.59 -16.14
N LEU A 186 9.14 -18.99 -15.12
CA LEU A 186 9.53 -19.18 -13.72
C LEU A 186 9.39 -20.63 -13.27
N ARG A 187 8.38 -21.36 -13.74
CA ARG A 187 8.20 -22.78 -13.44
C ARG A 187 9.32 -23.63 -14.04
N ARG A 188 9.68 -23.38 -15.30
CA ARG A 188 10.79 -24.07 -15.98
C ARG A 188 12.12 -23.77 -15.31
N VAL A 189 12.38 -22.52 -14.94
CA VAL A 189 13.60 -22.15 -14.22
C VAL A 189 13.70 -22.86 -12.87
N GLU A 190 12.64 -22.85 -12.04
CA GLU A 190 12.64 -23.59 -10.76
C GLU A 190 12.91 -25.09 -10.98
N MET A 191 12.25 -25.70 -11.97
CA MET A 191 12.48 -27.10 -12.34
C MET A 191 13.94 -27.36 -12.76
N ARG A 192 14.59 -26.46 -13.50
CA ARG A 192 16.00 -26.62 -13.89
C ARG A 192 16.94 -26.59 -12.68
N PHE A 193 16.67 -25.73 -11.69
CA PHE A 193 17.44 -25.73 -10.43
C PHE A 193 17.34 -27.07 -9.70
N GLU A 194 16.13 -27.61 -9.54
CA GLU A 194 15.91 -28.90 -8.88
C GLU A 194 16.56 -30.06 -9.65
N GLN A 195 16.44 -30.06 -10.98
CA GLN A 195 17.04 -31.08 -11.84
C GLN A 195 18.58 -31.06 -11.77
N GLU A 196 19.20 -29.88 -11.79
CA GLU A 196 20.66 -29.75 -11.78
C GLU A 196 21.24 -30.10 -10.41
N GLU A 197 20.58 -29.71 -9.33
CA GLU A 197 20.94 -30.13 -7.97
C GLU A 197 20.85 -31.65 -7.82
N SER A 198 19.76 -32.25 -8.34
CA SER A 198 19.61 -33.71 -8.39
C SER A 198 20.73 -34.36 -9.20
N ARG A 199 21.07 -33.88 -10.40
CA ARG A 199 22.19 -34.44 -11.19
C ARG A 199 23.50 -34.39 -10.43
N ALA A 200 23.81 -33.23 -9.85
CA ALA A 200 25.03 -33.02 -9.12
C ALA A 200 25.16 -33.97 -7.93
N HIS A 201 24.05 -34.26 -7.25
CA HIS A 201 24.01 -35.20 -6.13
C HIS A 201 24.09 -36.68 -6.56
N HIS A 202 23.45 -37.07 -7.66
CA HIS A 202 23.34 -38.47 -8.04
C HIS A 202 24.60 -39.05 -8.67
N PHE A 203 25.22 -38.34 -9.62
CA PHE A 203 26.32 -38.88 -10.42
C PHE A 203 27.48 -37.92 -10.69
N LEU A 204 27.42 -36.66 -10.28
CA LEU A 204 28.60 -35.77 -10.25
C LEU A 204 29.17 -35.67 -8.82
N SER A 205 30.18 -34.83 -8.63
CA SER A 205 30.64 -34.45 -7.29
C SER A 205 29.64 -33.49 -6.63
N SER A 206 29.36 -33.68 -5.33
CA SER A 206 28.58 -32.71 -4.54
C SER A 206 29.20 -31.31 -4.51
N LYS A 207 30.51 -31.20 -4.72
CA LYS A 207 31.23 -29.93 -4.83
C LYS A 207 30.97 -29.19 -6.15
N THR A 208 30.39 -29.85 -7.15
CA THR A 208 30.04 -29.27 -8.45
C THR A 208 28.64 -28.63 -8.43
N ALA A 209 27.79 -28.95 -7.45
CA ALA A 209 26.46 -28.36 -7.32
C ALA A 209 26.49 -26.82 -7.15
N PRO A 210 27.33 -26.22 -6.29
CA PRO A 210 27.36 -24.77 -6.14
C PRO A 210 27.81 -24.00 -7.41
N PRO A 211 28.89 -24.40 -8.11
CA PRO A 211 29.25 -23.79 -9.40
C PRO A 211 28.15 -23.91 -10.46
N LEU A 212 27.49 -25.07 -10.57
CA LEU A 212 26.36 -25.24 -11.49
C LEU A 212 25.19 -24.33 -11.14
N ARG A 213 24.83 -24.25 -9.86
CA ARG A 213 23.79 -23.35 -9.39
C ARG A 213 24.08 -21.90 -9.76
N HIS A 214 25.33 -21.45 -9.59
CA HIS A 214 25.74 -20.11 -9.97
C HIS A 214 25.58 -19.85 -11.48
N ILE A 215 25.88 -20.83 -12.34
CA ILE A 215 25.64 -20.73 -13.78
C ILE A 215 24.15 -20.55 -14.09
N LEU A 216 23.26 -21.28 -13.42
CA LEU A 216 21.80 -21.10 -13.60
C LEU A 216 21.35 -19.71 -13.13
N GLU A 217 21.87 -19.22 -12.01
CA GLU A 217 21.58 -17.86 -11.50
C GLU A 217 22.01 -16.78 -12.51
N GLU A 218 23.23 -16.87 -13.05
CA GLU A 218 23.77 -15.89 -14.00
C GLU A 218 23.18 -15.95 -15.41
N ASN A 219 22.64 -17.11 -15.83
CA ASN A 219 22.09 -17.27 -17.18
C ASN A 219 20.55 -17.25 -17.23
N LEU A 220 19.85 -17.85 -16.26
CA LEU A 220 18.39 -17.95 -16.28
C LEU A 220 17.70 -16.83 -15.49
N LEU A 221 18.38 -16.18 -14.54
CA LEU A 221 17.78 -15.19 -13.65
C LEU A 221 18.35 -13.78 -13.88
N SER A 222 19.61 -13.55 -13.50
CA SER A 222 20.23 -12.22 -13.42
C SER A 222 19.98 -11.31 -14.64
N PRO A 223 20.14 -11.77 -15.90
CA PRO A 223 19.97 -10.92 -17.08
C PRO A 223 18.49 -10.65 -17.44
N HIS A 224 17.57 -11.47 -16.92
CA HIS A 224 16.20 -11.55 -17.40
C HIS A 224 15.15 -11.07 -16.39
N LEU A 225 15.57 -10.65 -15.19
CA LEU A 225 14.69 -10.17 -14.13
C LEU A 225 13.69 -9.11 -14.60
N SER A 226 14.17 -8.05 -15.26
CA SER A 226 13.31 -6.96 -15.76
C SER A 226 12.42 -7.40 -16.93
N ILE A 227 12.90 -8.32 -17.76
CA ILE A 227 12.13 -8.85 -18.91
C ILE A 227 10.93 -9.64 -18.37
N VAL A 228 11.15 -10.54 -17.41
CA VAL A 228 10.10 -11.36 -16.81
C VAL A 228 9.05 -10.50 -16.10
N ILE A 229 9.48 -9.47 -15.36
CA ILE A 229 8.57 -8.51 -14.72
C ILE A 229 7.72 -7.77 -15.75
N ALA A 230 8.33 -7.32 -16.85
CA ALA A 230 7.70 -6.46 -17.85
C ALA A 230 6.99 -7.24 -18.98
N MET A 231 6.98 -8.58 -18.94
CA MET A 231 6.35 -9.38 -20.00
C MET A 231 4.89 -8.97 -20.22
N PRO A 232 4.48 -8.72 -21.47
CA PRO A 232 3.12 -8.29 -21.77
C PRO A 232 2.11 -9.38 -21.39
N ASN A 233 1.02 -9.00 -20.72
CA ASN A 233 -0.10 -9.88 -20.33
C ASN A 233 0.22 -11.03 -19.36
N SER A 234 1.49 -11.27 -19.02
CA SER A 234 1.88 -12.33 -18.08
C SER A 234 2.82 -11.87 -16.96
N GLY A 235 3.46 -10.71 -17.09
CA GLY A 235 4.41 -10.18 -16.12
C GLY A 235 3.79 -9.81 -14.76
N LEU A 236 4.54 -9.08 -13.94
CA LEU A 236 4.20 -8.79 -12.54
C LEU A 236 2.78 -8.22 -12.39
N ASP A 237 2.42 -7.24 -13.20
CA ASP A 237 1.11 -6.59 -13.12
C ASP A 237 -0.03 -7.55 -13.44
N ALA A 238 0.12 -8.41 -14.44
CA ALA A 238 -0.89 -9.41 -14.78
C ALA A 238 -1.05 -10.48 -13.69
N MET A 239 0.06 -10.90 -13.07
CA MET A 239 0.02 -11.82 -11.93
C MET A 239 -0.71 -11.21 -10.73
N ILE A 240 -0.50 -9.90 -10.48
CA ILE A 240 -1.23 -9.15 -9.44
C ILE A 240 -2.71 -9.05 -9.82
N ASP A 241 -3.05 -8.67 -11.04
CA ASP A 241 -4.44 -8.46 -11.47
C ASP A 241 -5.28 -9.73 -11.41
N LEU A 242 -4.69 -10.87 -11.79
CA LEU A 242 -5.34 -12.18 -11.79
C LEU A 242 -5.21 -12.95 -10.46
N ASP A 243 -4.69 -12.31 -9.40
CA ASP A 243 -4.50 -12.88 -8.06
C ASP A 243 -3.73 -14.23 -8.07
N LYS A 244 -2.72 -14.35 -8.95
CA LYS A 244 -1.87 -15.55 -9.10
C LYS A 244 -0.83 -15.64 -7.98
N LEU A 245 -1.28 -15.87 -6.74
CA LEU A 245 -0.43 -15.85 -5.54
C LEU A 245 0.73 -16.87 -5.59
N ASP A 246 0.51 -18.07 -6.13
CA ASP A 246 1.54 -19.11 -6.24
C ASP A 246 2.67 -18.71 -7.21
N ASP A 247 2.30 -18.06 -8.32
CA ASP A 247 3.28 -17.57 -9.30
C ASP A 247 4.06 -16.38 -8.73
N LEU A 248 3.41 -15.49 -7.97
CA LEU A 248 4.08 -14.40 -7.24
C LEU A 248 5.05 -14.95 -6.16
N ALA A 249 4.67 -16.03 -5.48
CA ALA A 249 5.52 -16.67 -4.49
C ALA A 249 6.76 -17.32 -5.15
N ARG A 250 6.58 -17.93 -6.32
CA ARG A 250 7.66 -18.45 -7.15
C ARG A 250 8.58 -17.34 -7.66
N LEU A 251 8.01 -16.25 -8.15
CA LEU A 251 8.74 -15.05 -8.57
C LEU A 251 9.64 -14.55 -7.43
N TYR A 252 9.09 -14.38 -6.22
CA TYR A 252 9.85 -13.93 -5.07
C TYR A 252 10.97 -14.91 -4.68
N ARG A 253 10.69 -16.22 -4.58
CA ARG A 253 11.71 -17.23 -4.24
C ARG A 253 12.88 -17.23 -5.21
N LEU A 254 12.61 -17.16 -6.51
CA LEU A 254 13.64 -17.12 -7.55
C LEU A 254 14.42 -15.79 -7.53
N PHE A 255 13.74 -14.66 -7.35
CA PHE A 255 14.39 -13.35 -7.28
C PHE A 255 15.22 -13.19 -6.01
N ALA A 256 14.86 -13.85 -4.92
CA ALA A 256 15.65 -13.87 -3.68
C ALA A 256 16.97 -14.65 -3.82
N MET A 257 17.13 -15.48 -4.85
CA MET A 257 18.38 -16.23 -5.08
C MET A 257 19.50 -15.35 -5.63
N VAL A 258 19.16 -14.22 -6.29
CA VAL A 258 20.15 -13.33 -6.92
C VAL A 258 20.21 -11.96 -6.24
N PRO A 259 21.39 -11.35 -6.03
CA PRO A 259 21.53 -10.09 -5.31
C PRO A 259 20.70 -8.93 -5.89
N ALA A 260 20.53 -8.89 -7.22
CA ALA A 260 19.78 -7.84 -7.90
C ALA A 260 18.25 -8.10 -7.95
N GLY A 261 17.79 -9.29 -7.56
CA GLY A 261 16.40 -9.71 -7.73
C GLY A 261 15.43 -8.96 -6.82
N VAL A 262 15.60 -9.06 -5.50
CA VAL A 262 14.73 -8.37 -4.53
C VAL A 262 14.67 -6.85 -4.78
N PRO A 263 15.80 -6.13 -5.01
CA PRO A 263 15.76 -4.71 -5.35
C PRO A 263 14.94 -4.40 -6.61
N THR A 264 15.06 -5.24 -7.65
CA THR A 264 14.31 -5.06 -8.91
C THR A 264 12.81 -5.28 -8.71
N LEU A 265 12.43 -6.34 -7.98
CA LEU A 265 11.04 -6.63 -7.65
C LEU A 265 10.42 -5.52 -6.79
N LYS A 266 11.16 -5.04 -5.78
CA LYS A 266 10.74 -3.92 -4.92
C LYS A 266 10.45 -2.66 -5.74
N LYS A 267 11.35 -2.31 -6.67
CA LYS A 267 11.15 -1.16 -7.57
C LYS A 267 9.90 -1.33 -8.43
N ALA A 268 9.71 -2.48 -9.06
CA ALA A 268 8.57 -2.77 -9.91
C ALA A 268 7.23 -2.75 -9.14
N LEU A 269 7.19 -3.33 -7.93
CA LEU A 269 6.02 -3.29 -7.05
C LEU A 269 5.67 -1.85 -6.67
N ARG A 270 6.66 -1.04 -6.27
CA ARG A 270 6.46 0.37 -5.94
C ARG A 270 5.87 1.13 -7.12
N GLU A 271 6.41 0.95 -8.32
CA GLU A 271 5.92 1.60 -9.54
C GLU A 271 4.49 1.17 -9.88
N SER A 272 4.17 -0.13 -9.75
CA SER A 272 2.81 -0.66 -9.94
C SER A 272 1.80 -0.05 -8.96
N ILE A 273 2.14 0.01 -7.66
CA ILE A 273 1.26 0.60 -6.63
C ILE A 273 1.01 2.09 -6.92
N ILE A 274 2.07 2.85 -7.22
CA ILE A 274 1.93 4.29 -7.52
C ILE A 274 1.09 4.50 -8.78
N ARG A 275 1.28 3.69 -9.84
CA ARG A 275 0.48 3.77 -11.06
C ARG A 275 -0.99 3.52 -10.78
N ARG A 276 -1.32 2.42 -10.09
CA ARG A 276 -2.69 2.08 -9.69
C ARG A 276 -3.32 3.15 -8.78
N GLY A 277 -2.55 3.66 -7.83
CA GLY A 277 -2.96 4.77 -6.98
C GLY A 277 -3.26 6.06 -7.74
N ARG A 278 -2.46 6.38 -8.77
CA ARG A 278 -2.72 7.51 -9.67
C ARG A 278 -3.97 7.31 -10.52
N GLU A 279 -4.22 6.09 -10.98
CA GLU A 279 -5.46 5.76 -11.69
C GLU A 279 -6.69 6.01 -10.78
N ILE A 280 -6.63 5.58 -9.51
CA ILE A 280 -7.67 5.89 -8.51
C ILE A 280 -7.84 7.40 -8.32
N ASN A 281 -6.74 8.16 -8.20
CA ASN A 281 -6.77 9.62 -8.09
C ASN A 281 -7.34 10.30 -9.35
N SER A 282 -7.08 9.78 -10.53
CA SER A 282 -7.62 10.34 -11.79
C SER A 282 -9.12 10.06 -11.94
N GLY A 283 -9.58 8.89 -11.45
CA GLY A 283 -10.98 8.51 -11.41
C GLY A 283 -11.82 9.41 -10.51
N SER A 284 -11.23 10.06 -9.50
CA SER A 284 -11.92 11.05 -8.66
C SER A 284 -11.89 12.49 -9.21
N LEU A 285 -10.96 12.81 -10.12
CA LEU A 285 -10.77 14.16 -10.70
C LEU A 285 -11.56 14.40 -12.00
N SER A 286 -11.81 13.36 -12.79
CA SER A 286 -12.40 13.45 -14.13
C SER A 286 -13.86 13.96 -14.20
N SER A 287 -14.49 14.31 -13.07
CA SER A 287 -15.81 14.96 -13.06
C SER A 287 -15.79 16.46 -12.75
N ASP A 288 -14.65 17.05 -12.38
CA ASP A 288 -14.54 18.46 -11.94
C ASP A 288 -14.09 19.42 -13.07
N GLY A 289 -13.95 18.94 -14.31
CA GLY A 289 -13.27 19.66 -15.41
C GLY A 289 -14.14 20.07 -16.60
N VAL A 290 -15.41 20.40 -16.44
CA VAL A 290 -16.21 21.05 -17.51
C VAL A 290 -16.84 22.34 -16.98
N ASP A 291 -15.98 23.28 -16.60
CA ASP A 291 -16.32 24.70 -16.44
C ASP A 291 -15.18 25.52 -17.08
N GLU A 292 -14.91 25.29 -18.37
CA GLU A 292 -14.26 26.30 -19.19
C GLU A 292 -15.30 26.86 -20.17
N ALA A 293 -15.54 28.16 -20.00
CA ALA A 293 -16.44 28.96 -20.80
C ALA A 293 -16.06 28.89 -22.29
N ILE A 294 -17.00 28.40 -23.11
CA ILE A 294 -17.02 28.68 -24.54
C ILE A 294 -18.08 29.76 -24.74
N PRO A 295 -17.73 30.95 -25.28
CA PRO A 295 -18.68 32.02 -25.52
C PRO A 295 -19.67 31.62 -26.63
N ASP A 296 -20.91 32.04 -26.44
CA ASP A 296 -22.05 31.90 -27.34
C ASP A 296 -21.66 32.10 -28.82
N GLU A 297 -21.96 31.12 -29.68
CA GLU A 297 -22.45 31.40 -31.02
C GLU A 297 -23.48 30.34 -31.48
N GLU A 298 -24.56 30.90 -32.01
CA GLU A 298 -25.80 30.37 -32.57
C GLU A 298 -25.69 29.04 -33.35
N VAL A 299 -26.56 28.06 -33.04
CA VAL A 299 -27.35 27.33 -34.06
C VAL A 299 -28.68 26.86 -33.47
N GLU A 300 -29.76 27.45 -33.96
CA GLU A 300 -31.13 27.02 -33.73
C GLU A 300 -31.56 25.96 -34.80
N LYS A 301 -32.35 24.97 -34.35
CA LYS A 301 -33.39 24.18 -35.06
C LYS A 301 -33.14 22.69 -35.40
N SER A 302 -33.97 21.92 -34.69
CA SER A 302 -34.89 20.87 -35.19
C SER A 302 -34.43 19.40 -35.16
N ALA A 303 -35.03 18.60 -34.27
CA ALA A 303 -36.14 17.69 -34.61
C ALA A 303 -36.57 16.83 -33.40
N LYS A 304 -37.89 16.63 -33.28
CA LYS A 304 -38.60 15.87 -32.24
C LYS A 304 -38.32 14.36 -32.32
N ALA A 305 -38.08 13.71 -31.19
CA ALA A 305 -38.38 12.29 -30.99
C ALA A 305 -38.78 11.98 -29.53
N LYS A 306 -39.80 11.12 -29.40
CA LYS A 306 -40.58 10.77 -28.21
C LYS A 306 -39.77 10.10 -27.09
N GLY A 307 -39.91 10.64 -25.88
CA GLY A 307 -40.39 9.94 -24.69
C GLY A 307 -39.76 8.61 -24.27
N LYS A 308 -38.68 8.68 -23.48
CA LYS A 308 -38.36 7.76 -22.38
C LYS A 308 -37.68 8.57 -21.27
N GLY A 309 -38.20 8.46 -20.04
CA GLY A 309 -37.80 9.29 -18.91
C GLY A 309 -36.31 9.23 -18.63
N LYS A 310 -35.61 10.34 -18.90
CA LYS A 310 -34.22 10.54 -18.50
C LYS A 310 -34.23 10.77 -16.99
N ALA A 311 -33.73 9.80 -16.22
CA ALA A 311 -33.49 9.97 -14.80
C ALA A 311 -32.63 11.23 -14.60
N ARG A 312 -33.20 12.19 -13.87
CA ARG A 312 -32.68 13.55 -13.71
C ARG A 312 -31.38 13.49 -12.90
N ALA A 313 -30.33 14.18 -13.37
CA ALA A 313 -29.03 14.22 -12.71
C ALA A 313 -29.17 14.60 -11.22
N ALA A 314 -28.47 13.85 -10.35
CA ALA A 314 -28.41 14.12 -8.92
C ALA A 314 -27.74 15.49 -8.67
N PRO A 315 -28.09 16.21 -7.58
CA PRO A 315 -27.42 17.46 -7.24
C PRO A 315 -25.91 17.23 -7.07
N ALA A 316 -25.07 18.15 -7.58
CA ALA A 316 -23.60 18.04 -7.63
C ALA A 316 -22.98 17.59 -6.28
N ASN A 317 -23.52 18.08 -5.16
CA ASN A 317 -23.02 17.76 -3.82
C ASN A 317 -23.22 16.29 -3.40
N SER A 318 -24.19 15.59 -3.99
CA SER A 318 -24.38 14.15 -3.77
C SER A 318 -23.38 13.32 -4.58
N GLN A 319 -22.91 13.85 -5.71
CA GLN A 319 -21.90 13.18 -6.54
C GLN A 319 -20.53 13.27 -5.88
N THR A 320 -20.12 14.44 -5.37
CA THR A 320 -18.84 14.59 -4.66
C THR A 320 -18.74 13.70 -3.43
N LEU A 321 -19.81 13.55 -2.64
CA LEU A 321 -19.83 12.60 -1.52
C LEU A 321 -19.65 11.15 -2.01
N SER A 322 -20.37 10.74 -3.05
CA SER A 322 -20.23 9.38 -3.59
C SER A 322 -18.83 9.10 -4.14
N LEU A 323 -18.19 10.11 -4.75
CA LEU A 323 -16.81 10.04 -5.24
C LEU A 323 -15.82 9.92 -4.08
N ALA A 324 -15.97 10.73 -3.03
CA ALA A 324 -15.13 10.66 -1.84
C ALA A 324 -15.21 9.28 -1.17
N LEU A 325 -16.43 8.74 -1.03
CA LEU A 325 -16.64 7.42 -0.43
C LEU A 325 -16.04 6.30 -1.30
N LYS A 326 -16.20 6.39 -2.62
CA LYS A 326 -15.62 5.43 -3.55
C LYS A 326 -14.11 5.47 -3.53
N TRP A 327 -13.50 6.66 -3.57
CA TRP A 327 -12.05 6.81 -3.55
C TRP A 327 -11.42 6.18 -2.30
N VAL A 328 -11.98 6.42 -1.10
CA VAL A 328 -11.45 5.79 0.12
C VAL A 328 -11.61 4.27 0.08
N GLN A 329 -12.75 3.77 -0.44
CA GLN A 329 -12.96 2.33 -0.58
C GLN A 329 -11.97 1.68 -1.57
N ASP A 330 -11.76 2.30 -2.74
CA ASP A 330 -10.83 1.80 -3.76
C ASP A 330 -9.38 1.77 -3.20
N VAL A 331 -8.98 2.76 -2.38
CA VAL A 331 -7.68 2.77 -1.69
C VAL A 331 -7.57 1.65 -0.65
N LEU A 332 -8.63 1.40 0.13
CA LEU A 332 -8.67 0.32 1.11
C LEU A 332 -8.58 -1.06 0.44
N ASP A 333 -9.32 -1.27 -0.64
CA ASP A 333 -9.33 -2.52 -1.39
C ASP A 333 -7.96 -2.78 -2.03
N LEU A 334 -7.31 -1.72 -2.56
CA LEU A 334 -5.94 -1.81 -3.07
C LEU A 334 -4.96 -2.19 -1.96
N LYS A 335 -5.09 -1.60 -0.77
CA LYS A 335 -4.23 -1.91 0.38
C LYS A 335 -4.40 -3.35 0.85
N ASP A 336 -5.64 -3.81 0.98
CA ASP A 336 -5.95 -5.20 1.35
C ASP A 336 -5.34 -6.19 0.35
N LYS A 337 -5.42 -5.89 -0.96
CA LYS A 337 -4.84 -6.73 -2.02
C LYS A 337 -3.31 -6.85 -1.89
N PHE A 338 -2.61 -5.73 -1.71
CA PHE A 338 -1.15 -5.75 -1.57
C PHE A 338 -0.68 -6.34 -0.23
N ASP A 339 -1.45 -6.20 0.85
CA ASP A 339 -1.17 -6.86 2.13
C ASP A 339 -1.32 -8.38 2.05
N GLN A 340 -2.32 -8.86 1.30
CA GLN A 340 -2.49 -10.28 1.03
C GLN A 340 -1.31 -10.84 0.23
N ILE A 341 -0.88 -10.14 -0.84
CA ILE A 341 0.29 -10.54 -1.63
C ILE A 341 1.55 -10.55 -0.76
N TRP A 342 1.76 -9.51 0.06
CA TRP A 342 2.91 -9.41 0.94
C TRP A 342 2.98 -10.56 1.96
N THR A 343 1.84 -10.93 2.54
CA THR A 343 1.76 -12.00 3.56
C THR A 343 1.86 -13.38 2.93
N CYS A 344 1.13 -13.65 1.85
CA CYS A 344 1.00 -14.99 1.26
C CYS A 344 2.11 -15.34 0.26
N ALA A 345 2.59 -14.38 -0.53
CA ALA A 345 3.55 -14.63 -1.61
C ALA A 345 4.97 -14.15 -1.29
N LEU A 346 5.11 -13.04 -0.57
CA LEU A 346 6.40 -12.37 -0.37
C LEU A 346 7.02 -12.63 1.02
N GLN A 347 6.58 -13.69 1.71
CA GLN A 347 7.11 -14.16 2.99
C GLN A 347 7.19 -13.08 4.09
N SER A 348 6.32 -12.06 4.03
CA SER A 348 6.35 -10.90 4.94
C SER A 348 7.70 -10.16 4.97
N ASP A 349 8.37 -10.08 3.81
CA ASP A 349 9.64 -9.37 3.64
C ASP A 349 9.54 -7.91 4.11
N ARG A 350 10.38 -7.55 5.08
CA ARG A 350 10.33 -6.24 5.74
C ARG A 350 10.67 -5.09 4.79
N GLU A 351 11.60 -5.29 3.86
CA GLU A 351 12.02 -4.23 2.94
C GLU A 351 10.96 -3.97 1.87
N ILE A 352 10.31 -5.02 1.38
CA ILE A 352 9.18 -4.89 0.45
C ILE A 352 7.97 -4.26 1.16
N GLY A 353 7.66 -4.67 2.39
CA GLY A 353 6.58 -4.08 3.18
C GLY A 353 6.78 -2.58 3.42
N ALA A 354 8.00 -2.17 3.77
CA ALA A 354 8.35 -0.75 3.92
C ALA A 354 8.21 0.02 2.59
N SER A 355 8.69 -0.54 1.48
CA SER A 355 8.58 0.08 0.15
C SER A 355 7.13 0.20 -0.33
N THR A 356 6.30 -0.77 0.00
CA THR A 356 4.86 -0.78 -0.30
C THR A 356 4.17 0.34 0.46
N ASN A 357 4.41 0.47 1.77
CA ASN A 357 3.87 1.55 2.58
C ASN A 357 4.30 2.94 2.07
N GLU A 358 5.56 3.12 1.68
CA GLU A 358 6.05 4.37 1.09
C GLU A 358 5.38 4.69 -0.26
N ALA A 359 5.06 3.66 -1.05
CA ALA A 359 4.30 3.82 -2.30
C ALA A 359 2.88 4.33 -2.03
N PHE A 360 2.20 3.77 -1.03
CA PHE A 360 0.87 4.24 -0.58
C PHE A 360 0.92 5.70 -0.10
N GLU A 361 1.89 6.03 0.75
CA GLU A 361 2.15 7.41 1.19
C GLU A 361 2.37 8.35 0.00
N THR A 362 3.13 7.92 -1.00
CA THR A 362 3.45 8.75 -2.17
C THR A 362 2.20 9.15 -2.97
N PHE A 363 1.30 8.20 -3.32
CA PHE A 363 0.16 8.53 -4.18
C PHE A 363 -1.02 9.14 -3.40
N ILE A 364 -1.21 8.78 -2.12
CA ILE A 364 -2.27 9.35 -1.29
C ILE A 364 -2.05 10.86 -1.13
N ASN A 365 -0.81 11.28 -0.88
CA ASN A 365 -0.48 12.70 -0.72
C ASN A 365 -0.37 13.46 -2.05
N GLN A 366 -0.42 12.78 -3.21
CA GLN A 366 -0.58 13.44 -4.52
C GLN A 366 -2.02 13.95 -4.74
N HIS A 367 -2.99 13.47 -3.98
CA HIS A 367 -4.39 13.87 -4.12
C HIS A 367 -4.76 14.90 -3.04
N GLU A 368 -4.88 16.17 -3.43
CA GLU A 368 -5.11 17.29 -2.51
C GLU A 368 -6.36 17.12 -1.62
N LYS A 369 -7.40 16.45 -2.12
CA LYS A 369 -8.66 16.23 -1.38
C LYS A 369 -8.65 14.98 -0.50
N ALA A 370 -7.53 14.24 -0.41
CA ALA A 370 -7.45 13.01 0.37
C ALA A 370 -7.83 13.21 1.87
N PRO A 371 -7.34 14.26 2.56
CA PRO A 371 -7.74 14.52 3.95
C PRO A 371 -9.26 14.77 4.11
N GLU A 372 -9.87 15.50 3.18
CA GLU A 372 -11.33 15.77 3.17
C GLU A 372 -12.10 14.45 2.95
N PHE A 373 -11.68 13.64 1.97
CA PHE A 373 -12.36 12.39 1.61
C PHE A 373 -12.33 11.38 2.75
N ILE A 374 -11.18 11.22 3.42
CA ILE A 374 -11.04 10.34 4.58
C ILE A 374 -11.95 10.83 5.72
N SER A 375 -12.02 12.14 5.96
CA SER A 375 -12.92 12.71 6.96
C SER A 375 -14.41 12.48 6.64
N LEU A 376 -14.82 12.66 5.38
CA LEU A 376 -16.18 12.38 4.91
C LEU A 376 -16.53 10.89 5.01
N PHE A 377 -15.58 9.99 4.73
CA PHE A 377 -15.78 8.56 4.86
C PHE A 377 -16.01 8.13 6.31
N ILE A 378 -15.23 8.67 7.25
CA ILE A 378 -15.45 8.42 8.68
C ILE A 378 -16.79 9.01 9.13
N ASP A 379 -17.12 10.22 8.68
CA ASP A 379 -18.39 10.88 9.00
C ASP A 379 -19.61 10.11 8.48
N ASP A 380 -19.53 9.47 7.30
CA ASP A 380 -20.60 8.62 6.78
C ASP A 380 -20.78 7.33 7.60
N ASN A 381 -19.69 6.68 8.01
CA ASN A 381 -19.74 5.45 8.82
C ASN A 381 -20.21 5.71 10.27
N LEU A 382 -20.05 6.94 10.79
CA LEU A 382 -20.47 7.31 12.15
C LEU A 382 -21.86 7.96 12.24
N LYS A 383 -22.61 8.07 11.13
CA LYS A 383 -23.97 8.64 11.09
C LYS A 383 -25.08 7.60 11.27
N LYS A 384 -26.04 7.95 12.14
CA LYS A 384 -27.21 7.12 12.48
C LYS A 384 -28.10 6.85 11.25
N GLY A 385 -28.41 5.58 11.02
CA GLY A 385 -29.48 5.14 10.11
C GLY A 385 -29.09 5.02 8.63
N LEU A 386 -27.81 4.97 8.28
CA LEU A 386 -27.39 4.92 6.87
C LEU A 386 -26.97 3.56 6.33
N ARG A 387 -26.56 2.57 7.15
CA ARG A 387 -26.25 1.22 6.66
C ARG A 387 -26.51 0.17 7.75
N GLY A 388 -27.17 -0.94 7.40
CA GLY A 388 -27.43 -2.08 8.29
C GLY A 388 -26.19 -2.89 8.65
N LYS A 389 -25.06 -2.23 8.86
CA LYS A 389 -23.81 -2.82 9.34
C LYS A 389 -23.87 -3.01 10.86
N SER A 390 -23.19 -4.03 11.36
CA SER A 390 -23.01 -4.22 12.80
C SER A 390 -21.99 -3.22 13.37
N ASP A 391 -22.04 -2.94 14.67
CA ASP A 391 -21.05 -2.08 15.35
C ASP A 391 -19.62 -2.61 15.16
N ILE A 392 -19.45 -3.94 15.07
CA ILE A 392 -18.16 -4.60 14.84
C ILE A 392 -17.62 -4.32 13.43
N GLU A 393 -18.48 -4.42 12.40
CA GLU A 393 -18.09 -4.13 11.02
C GLU A 393 -17.72 -2.65 10.84
N VAL A 394 -18.45 -1.76 11.52
CA VAL A 394 -18.12 -0.32 11.53
C VAL A 394 -16.75 -0.13 12.16
N ASP A 395 -16.47 -0.76 13.31
CA ASP A 395 -15.18 -0.62 13.98
C ASP A 395 -13.99 -1.13 13.15
N GLN A 396 -14.14 -2.28 12.50
CA GLN A 396 -13.15 -2.83 11.56
C GLN A 396 -12.91 -1.91 10.36
N THR A 397 -13.98 -1.33 9.81
CA THR A 397 -13.88 -0.35 8.72
C THR A 397 -13.11 0.89 9.16
N LEU A 398 -13.38 1.39 10.37
CA LEU A 398 -12.67 2.55 10.94
C LEU A 398 -11.21 2.23 11.23
N GLU A 399 -10.88 1.03 11.73
CA GLU A 399 -9.50 0.60 11.94
C GLU A 399 -8.70 0.55 10.64
N LYS A 400 -9.27 -0.01 9.56
CA LYS A 400 -8.63 0.03 8.24
C LYS A 400 -8.47 1.46 7.71
N THR A 401 -9.47 2.32 7.93
CA THR A 401 -9.40 3.73 7.53
C THR A 401 -8.29 4.47 8.27
N ILE A 402 -8.02 4.13 9.53
CA ILE A 402 -6.90 4.68 10.28
C ILE A 402 -5.55 4.31 9.63
N MET A 403 -5.42 3.12 9.05
CA MET A 403 -4.20 2.76 8.31
C MET A 403 -3.94 3.71 7.12
N VAL A 404 -4.99 4.09 6.39
CA VAL A 404 -4.89 5.07 5.29
C VAL A 404 -4.57 6.47 5.84
N PHE A 405 -5.18 6.85 6.97
CA PHE A 405 -4.89 8.10 7.67
C PHE A 405 -3.42 8.22 8.09
N ARG A 406 -2.75 7.11 8.46
CA ARG A 406 -1.31 7.12 8.80
C ARG A 406 -0.44 7.57 7.64
N PHE A 407 -0.85 7.31 6.41
CA PHE A 407 -0.14 7.71 5.20
C PHE A 407 -0.33 9.18 4.85
N LEU A 408 -1.21 9.93 5.53
CA LEU A 408 -1.35 11.37 5.31
C LEU A 408 -0.19 12.15 5.95
N THR A 409 0.41 13.06 5.18
CA THR A 409 1.38 14.04 5.71
C THR A 409 0.67 15.20 6.40
N ASP A 410 -0.40 15.71 5.78
CA ASP A 410 -1.10 16.92 6.21
C ASP A 410 -2.31 16.58 7.10
N LYS A 411 -2.01 16.11 8.31
CA LYS A 411 -2.99 15.67 9.31
C LYS A 411 -3.80 16.83 9.90
N ASP A 412 -3.28 18.04 9.87
CA ASP A 412 -3.97 19.26 10.30
C ASP A 412 -5.16 19.63 9.40
N ILE A 413 -5.04 19.42 8.09
CA ILE A 413 -6.16 19.57 7.14
C ILE A 413 -7.26 18.57 7.50
N PHE A 414 -6.90 17.32 7.75
CA PHE A 414 -7.84 16.30 8.23
C PHE A 414 -8.50 16.71 9.55
N GLU A 415 -7.72 17.19 10.53
CA GLU A 415 -8.22 17.65 11.84
C GLU A 415 -9.34 18.69 11.66
N ARG A 416 -9.13 19.67 10.77
CA ARG A 416 -10.09 20.75 10.49
C ARG A 416 -11.42 20.20 9.96
N TYR A 417 -11.39 19.36 8.94
CA TYR A 417 -12.60 18.75 8.37
C TYR A 417 -13.29 17.82 9.38
N TYR A 418 -12.51 16.95 10.04
CA TYR A 418 -13.03 16.01 11.04
C TYR A 418 -13.73 16.73 12.20
N LYS A 419 -13.12 17.81 12.70
CA LYS A 419 -13.69 18.66 13.74
C LYS A 419 -15.02 19.29 13.31
N GLY A 420 -15.10 19.77 12.07
CA GLY A 420 -16.33 20.30 11.47
C GLY A 420 -17.45 19.25 11.40
N HIS A 421 -17.13 18.04 10.94
CA HIS A 421 -18.06 16.93 10.87
C HIS A 421 -18.52 16.46 12.25
N LEU A 422 -17.60 16.29 13.20
CA LEU A 422 -17.89 15.92 14.58
C LEU A 422 -18.83 16.94 15.24
N ALA A 423 -18.57 18.25 15.08
CA ALA A 423 -19.42 19.29 15.63
C ALA A 423 -20.86 19.18 15.12
N LYS A 424 -21.04 18.98 13.81
CA LYS A 424 -22.37 18.78 13.21
C LYS A 424 -23.05 17.51 13.74
N ARG A 425 -22.33 16.41 13.92
CA ARG A 425 -22.90 15.15 14.45
C ARG A 425 -23.35 15.29 15.91
N LEU A 426 -22.52 15.90 16.76
CA LEU A 426 -22.83 16.14 18.17
C LEU A 426 -24.03 17.08 18.36
N LEU A 427 -24.04 18.24 17.68
CA LEU A 427 -25.11 19.23 17.85
C LEU A 427 -26.46 18.80 17.25
N LEU A 428 -26.43 18.04 16.15
CA LEU A 428 -27.65 17.57 15.49
C LEU A 428 -28.14 16.20 16.00
N GLY A 429 -27.44 15.59 16.97
CA GLY A 429 -27.76 14.28 17.54
C GLY A 429 -27.79 13.17 16.48
N ARG A 430 -26.86 13.20 15.51
CA ARG A 430 -26.83 12.28 14.36
C ARG A 430 -25.80 11.16 14.48
N SER A 431 -25.07 11.06 15.58
CA SER A 431 -24.11 9.97 15.81
C SER A 431 -24.81 8.61 15.96
N VAL A 432 -24.18 7.54 15.45
CA VAL A 432 -24.66 6.15 15.62
C VAL A 432 -24.63 5.75 17.09
N SER A 433 -23.49 5.96 17.74
CA SER A 433 -23.22 5.59 19.12
C SER A 433 -22.14 6.49 19.72
N ASP A 434 -22.31 6.90 20.97
CA ASP A 434 -21.30 7.66 21.73
C ASP A 434 -20.02 6.84 21.93
N ASP A 435 -20.14 5.51 22.04
CA ASP A 435 -19.00 4.61 22.22
C ASP A 435 -18.16 4.52 20.94
N ALA A 436 -18.82 4.43 19.77
CA ALA A 436 -18.13 4.43 18.48
C ALA A 436 -17.35 5.73 18.24
N GLU A 437 -17.93 6.89 18.60
CA GLU A 437 -17.24 8.17 18.47
C GLU A 437 -16.03 8.29 19.41
N ARG A 438 -16.16 7.80 20.67
CA ARG A 438 -15.05 7.74 21.63
C ARG A 438 -13.97 6.75 21.19
N GLY A 439 -14.36 5.62 20.62
CA GLY A 439 -13.46 4.64 20.03
C GLY A 439 -12.66 5.23 18.87
N MET A 440 -13.29 5.99 17.98
CA MET A 440 -12.60 6.70 16.90
C MET A 440 -11.61 7.74 17.44
N LEU A 441 -11.99 8.51 18.47
CA LEU A 441 -11.08 9.44 19.14
C LEU A 441 -9.87 8.76 19.77
N ALA A 442 -10.08 7.60 20.41
CA ALA A 442 -9.00 6.83 20.99
C ALA A 442 -8.00 6.38 19.91
N LYS A 443 -8.49 5.93 18.75
CA LYS A 443 -7.64 5.58 17.60
C LYS A 443 -6.82 6.79 17.12
N LEU A 444 -7.45 7.96 16.93
CA LEU A 444 -6.74 9.19 16.54
C LEU A 444 -5.70 9.63 17.58
N LYS A 445 -5.99 9.44 18.87
CA LYS A 445 -5.08 9.75 19.98
C LYS A 445 -3.83 8.88 19.99
N VAL A 446 -3.96 7.59 19.64
CA VAL A 446 -2.82 6.68 19.52
C VAL A 446 -1.89 7.14 18.38
N GLU A 447 -2.46 7.56 17.25
CA GLU A 447 -1.68 7.93 16.06
C GLU A 447 -1.05 9.33 16.14
N CYS A 448 -1.76 10.32 16.71
CA CYS A 448 -1.33 11.73 16.68
C CYS A 448 -1.03 12.32 18.07
N GLY A 449 -1.27 11.55 19.13
CA GLY A 449 -1.06 11.97 20.50
C GLY A 449 -2.16 12.88 21.07
N TYR A 450 -2.04 13.17 22.37
CA TYR A 450 -3.05 13.91 23.14
C TYR A 450 -3.29 15.36 22.65
N GLN A 451 -2.25 16.04 22.20
CA GLN A 451 -2.36 17.43 21.72
C GLN A 451 -3.22 17.57 20.45
N PHE A 452 -3.37 16.49 19.68
CA PHE A 452 -4.24 16.45 18.51
C PHE A 452 -5.71 16.30 18.92
N THR A 453 -6.00 15.38 19.84
CA THR A 453 -7.38 15.08 20.24
C THR A 453 -7.94 16.00 21.32
N GLN A 454 -7.12 16.82 21.99
CA GLN A 454 -7.53 17.66 23.12
C GLN A 454 -8.78 18.50 22.84
N LYS A 455 -8.83 19.20 21.70
CA LYS A 455 -10.00 20.04 21.34
C LYS A 455 -11.24 19.19 21.10
N LEU A 456 -11.09 18.02 20.47
CA LEU A 456 -12.19 17.10 20.17
C LEU A 456 -12.73 16.44 21.45
N GLU A 457 -11.86 16.02 22.37
CA GLU A 457 -12.24 15.52 23.70
C GLU A 457 -12.95 16.61 24.51
N GLY A 458 -12.50 17.86 24.40
CA GLY A 458 -13.16 19.03 24.96
C GLY A 458 -14.60 19.22 24.48
N MET A 459 -14.88 18.95 23.19
CA MET A 459 -16.24 19.02 22.64
C MET A 459 -17.17 17.99 23.32
N PHE A 460 -16.70 16.77 23.57
CA PHE A 460 -17.47 15.76 24.33
C PHE A 460 -17.70 16.17 25.77
N HIS A 461 -16.70 16.77 26.40
CA HIS A 461 -16.84 17.28 27.77
C HIS A 461 -17.88 18.40 27.86
N ASP A 462 -17.87 19.33 26.90
CA ASP A 462 -18.86 20.40 26.79
C ASP A 462 -20.28 19.83 26.62
N MET A 463 -20.48 18.76 25.83
CA MET A 463 -21.80 18.11 25.68
C MET A 463 -22.31 17.55 27.01
N LYS A 464 -21.43 16.87 27.76
CA LYS A 464 -21.78 16.31 29.07
C LYS A 464 -22.11 17.41 30.09
N ILE A 465 -21.22 18.40 30.23
CA ILE A 465 -21.45 19.54 31.14
C ILE A 465 -22.74 20.28 30.77
N SER A 466 -23.01 20.46 29.48
CA SER A 466 -24.23 21.13 29.02
C SER A 466 -25.48 20.37 29.43
N SER A 467 -25.50 19.04 29.29
CA SER A 467 -26.59 18.19 29.77
C SER A 467 -26.81 18.34 31.28
N ASP A 468 -25.74 18.25 32.06
CA ASP A 468 -25.81 18.38 33.53
C ASP A 468 -26.28 19.79 33.95
N THR A 469 -25.81 20.82 33.23
CA THR A 469 -26.20 22.23 33.43
C THR A 469 -27.68 22.44 33.09
N MET A 470 -28.16 21.80 32.02
CA MET A 470 -29.54 21.89 31.58
C MET A 470 -30.49 21.21 32.57
N GLN A 471 -30.11 20.06 33.12
CA GLN A 471 -30.86 19.41 34.21
C GLN A 471 -30.93 20.30 35.46
N ALA A 472 -29.83 20.96 35.80
CA ALA A 472 -29.81 21.92 36.91
C ALA A 472 -30.67 23.16 36.64
N TYR A 473 -30.75 23.62 35.38
CA TYR A 473 -31.63 24.73 34.99
C TYR A 473 -33.11 24.32 35.06
N GLN A 474 -33.47 23.12 34.60
CA GLN A 474 -34.84 22.60 34.72
C GLN A 474 -35.30 22.55 36.19
N LYS A 475 -34.46 22.07 37.11
CA LYS A 475 -34.73 22.11 38.56
C LYS A 475 -34.83 23.52 39.13
N HIS A 476 -34.11 24.49 38.56
CA HIS A 476 -34.23 25.89 38.96
C HIS A 476 -35.56 26.50 38.49
N LEU A 477 -36.02 26.13 37.29
CA LEU A 477 -37.32 26.55 36.76
C LEU A 477 -38.50 25.97 37.54
N GLU A 478 -38.38 24.79 38.16
CA GLU A 478 -39.42 24.28 39.08
C GLU A 478 -39.66 25.22 40.27
N ASN A 479 -38.66 26.01 40.65
CA ASN A 479 -38.70 26.93 41.79
C ASN A 479 -38.86 28.40 41.40
N THR A 480 -38.99 28.69 40.10
CA THR A 480 -39.02 30.07 39.53
C THR A 480 -40.11 30.15 38.45
N THR A 481 -40.44 31.35 37.96
CA THR A 481 -41.33 31.49 36.80
C THR A 481 -40.68 30.94 35.53
N ALA A 482 -41.25 29.88 34.97
CA ALA A 482 -40.79 29.31 33.71
C ALA A 482 -41.08 30.25 32.51
N PRO A 483 -40.17 30.35 31.53
CA PRO A 483 -40.42 31.10 30.30
C PRO A 483 -41.53 30.43 29.46
N GLU A 484 -42.17 31.21 28.58
CA GLU A 484 -43.24 30.75 27.68
C GLU A 484 -42.77 29.69 26.66
N VAL A 485 -41.47 29.63 26.39
CA VAL A 485 -40.84 28.67 25.48
C VAL A 485 -39.87 27.79 26.23
N GLU A 486 -40.01 26.47 26.04
CA GLU A 486 -39.02 25.51 26.50
C GLU A 486 -37.74 25.64 25.68
N ILE A 487 -36.62 25.83 26.36
CA ILE A 487 -35.30 25.93 25.74
C ILE A 487 -34.41 24.78 26.22
N SER A 488 -33.58 24.26 25.32
CA SER A 488 -32.51 23.33 25.64
C SER A 488 -31.21 23.92 25.14
N VAL A 489 -30.31 24.30 26.05
CA VAL A 489 -29.11 25.07 25.72
C VAL A 489 -27.87 24.20 25.80
N ILE A 490 -27.05 24.28 24.76
CA ILE A 490 -25.73 23.66 24.71
C ILE A 490 -24.67 24.75 24.84
N VAL A 491 -23.90 24.71 25.93
CA VAL A 491 -22.82 25.67 26.19
C VAL A 491 -21.50 25.10 25.66
N MET A 492 -20.88 25.83 24.74
CA MET A 492 -19.67 25.41 24.03
C MET A 492 -18.50 26.31 24.36
N THR A 493 -17.33 25.72 24.62
CA THR A 493 -16.08 26.46 24.82
C THR A 493 -15.55 26.98 23.47
N SER A 494 -15.42 28.30 23.32
CA SER A 494 -15.10 28.94 22.03
C SER A 494 -13.85 28.41 21.32
N THR A 495 -12.83 27.96 22.07
CA THR A 495 -11.57 27.45 21.53
C THR A 495 -11.65 25.98 21.08
N PHE A 496 -12.62 25.22 21.58
CA PHE A 496 -12.76 23.80 21.27
C PHE A 496 -13.61 23.54 20.04
N TRP A 497 -14.55 24.42 19.69
CA TRP A 497 -15.48 24.20 18.59
C TRP A 497 -15.05 24.93 17.31
N PRO A 498 -15.39 24.42 16.13
CA PRO A 498 -15.12 25.08 14.86
C PRO A 498 -16.16 26.18 14.63
N MET A 499 -16.14 27.24 15.43
CA MET A 499 -17.04 28.39 15.26
C MET A 499 -16.48 29.35 14.21
N SER A 500 -17.37 29.94 13.40
CA SER A 500 -17.02 31.15 12.67
C SER A 500 -17.03 32.32 13.66
N TYR A 501 -15.97 33.15 13.65
CA TYR A 501 -15.88 34.32 14.52
C TYR A 501 -16.93 35.39 14.19
N SER A 502 -17.60 35.26 13.04
CA SER A 502 -18.77 36.06 12.70
C SER A 502 -20.01 35.45 13.35
N ALA A 503 -20.45 36.03 14.47
CA ALA A 503 -21.77 35.74 15.01
C ALA A 503 -22.80 36.09 13.94
N ALA A 504 -23.52 35.09 13.43
CA ALA A 504 -24.53 35.35 12.40
C ALA A 504 -25.55 36.35 12.95
N SER A 505 -25.68 37.50 12.29
CA SER A 505 -26.65 38.52 12.66
C SER A 505 -28.05 37.94 12.53
N CYS A 506 -28.79 37.92 13.63
CA CYS A 506 -30.20 37.55 13.63
C CYS A 506 -30.89 38.31 14.75
N LYS A 507 -31.92 39.09 14.41
CA LYS A 507 -32.79 39.69 15.40
C LYS A 507 -33.71 38.61 15.94
N PHE A 508 -33.53 38.25 17.21
CA PHE A 508 -34.43 37.31 17.88
C PHE A 508 -35.76 37.98 18.20
N PRO A 509 -36.90 37.30 17.98
CA PRO A 509 -38.19 37.72 18.52
C PRO A 509 -38.16 37.82 20.05
N ASP A 510 -38.98 38.71 20.61
CA ASP A 510 -39.02 38.97 22.06
C ASP A 510 -39.22 37.70 22.90
N LEU A 511 -39.98 36.75 22.38
CA LEU A 511 -40.21 35.44 22.97
C LEU A 511 -38.90 34.68 23.22
N LEU A 512 -38.02 34.63 22.21
CA LEU A 512 -36.71 33.97 22.33
C LEU A 512 -35.76 34.77 23.22
N ILE A 513 -35.79 36.11 23.14
CA ILE A 513 -34.95 36.97 23.99
C ILE A 513 -35.26 36.75 25.48
N LYS A 514 -36.53 36.68 25.86
CA LYS A 514 -36.94 36.42 27.26
C LYS A 514 -36.42 35.08 27.75
N ALA A 515 -36.58 34.02 26.94
CA ALA A 515 -36.10 32.68 27.29
C ALA A 515 -34.56 32.64 27.40
N SER A 516 -33.84 33.21 26.42
CA SER A 516 -32.38 33.31 26.44
C SER A 516 -31.86 34.05 27.67
N LYS A 517 -32.46 35.19 28.03
CA LYS A 517 -32.07 35.96 29.23
C LYS A 517 -32.28 35.20 30.53
N SER A 518 -33.37 34.42 30.63
CA SER A 518 -33.60 33.56 31.80
C SER A 518 -32.45 32.56 32.01
N PHE A 519 -32.02 31.90 30.94
CA PHE A 519 -30.88 30.98 31.01
C PHE A 519 -29.56 31.71 31.28
N GLU A 520 -29.30 32.86 30.65
CA GLU A 520 -28.08 33.64 30.87
C GLU A 520 -27.92 34.05 32.33
N GLN A 521 -29.00 34.55 32.96
CA GLN A 521 -28.99 34.93 34.37
C GLN A 521 -28.67 33.73 35.27
N PHE A 522 -29.32 32.59 35.03
CA PHE A 522 -29.03 31.35 35.73
C PHE A 522 -27.56 30.94 35.58
N TYR A 523 -27.05 30.91 34.35
CA TYR A 523 -25.68 30.47 34.07
C TYR A 523 -24.63 31.41 34.69
N LEU A 524 -24.80 32.73 34.55
CA LEU A 524 -23.85 33.73 35.06
C LEU A 524 -23.86 33.81 36.59
N SER A 525 -24.99 33.49 37.25
CA SER A 525 -25.03 33.39 38.71
C SER A 525 -24.13 32.28 39.27
N ARG A 526 -23.89 31.23 38.48
CA ARG A 526 -23.04 30.08 38.85
C ARG A 526 -21.63 30.17 38.29
N HIS A 527 -21.44 30.92 37.20
CA HIS A 527 -20.18 31.05 36.50
C HIS A 527 -19.81 32.52 36.31
N SER A 528 -19.20 33.11 37.35
CA SER A 528 -18.69 34.47 37.31
C SER A 528 -17.52 34.62 36.32
N GLY A 529 -17.43 35.76 35.66
CA GLY A 529 -16.34 36.08 34.73
C GLY A 529 -16.46 35.46 33.33
N ARG A 530 -17.57 34.76 33.01
CA ARG A 530 -17.83 34.23 31.66
C ARG A 530 -18.71 35.18 30.84
N ARG A 531 -18.55 35.14 29.52
CA ARG A 531 -19.44 35.83 28.56
C ARG A 531 -20.07 34.80 27.63
N LEU A 532 -21.39 34.83 27.51
CA LEU A 532 -22.13 33.99 26.57
C LEU A 532 -22.37 34.74 25.26
N THR A 533 -22.28 34.01 24.15
CA THR A 533 -22.61 34.51 22.81
C THR A 533 -23.50 33.47 22.14
N TRP A 534 -24.74 33.83 21.81
CA TRP A 534 -25.67 32.93 21.14
C TRP A 534 -25.30 32.72 19.67
N GLN A 535 -25.47 31.49 19.18
CA GLN A 535 -25.18 31.09 17.80
C GLN A 535 -26.46 30.61 17.12
N PRO A 536 -27.23 31.50 16.48
CA PRO A 536 -28.51 31.15 15.88
C PRO A 536 -28.39 30.11 14.75
N SER A 537 -27.27 30.11 14.02
CA SER A 537 -27.01 29.22 12.89
C SER A 537 -26.91 27.74 13.27
N LEU A 538 -26.63 27.43 14.53
CA LEU A 538 -26.43 26.05 15.02
C LEU A 538 -27.67 25.48 15.73
N GLY A 539 -28.69 26.30 15.95
CA GLY A 539 -29.88 25.91 16.70
C GLY A 539 -30.98 25.27 15.84
N ASN A 540 -31.88 24.56 16.52
CA ASN A 540 -33.12 24.05 15.97
C ASN A 540 -34.28 24.34 16.92
N ALA A 541 -35.50 24.22 16.42
CA ALA A 541 -36.71 24.43 17.19
C ALA A 541 -37.84 23.55 16.67
N ASP A 542 -38.71 23.14 17.59
CA ASP A 542 -39.98 22.50 17.26
C ASP A 542 -41.10 23.55 17.36
N VAL A 543 -41.80 23.77 16.25
CA VAL A 543 -42.92 24.73 16.15
C VAL A 543 -44.19 24.02 15.71
N ARG A 544 -45.27 24.24 16.46
CA ARG A 544 -46.60 23.75 16.11
C ARG A 544 -47.29 24.74 15.19
N VAL A 545 -47.55 24.34 13.96
CA VAL A 545 -48.22 25.17 12.95
C VAL A 545 -49.62 24.63 12.68
N THR A 546 -50.60 25.52 12.66
CA THR A 546 -52.01 25.19 12.36
C THR A 546 -52.30 25.54 10.91
N PHE A 547 -52.67 24.53 10.11
CA PHE A 547 -53.12 24.69 8.73
C PHE A 547 -54.63 24.43 8.65
N ASN A 548 -55.25 24.77 7.52
CA ASN A 548 -56.68 24.54 7.26
C ASN A 548 -57.05 23.04 7.37
N SER A 549 -56.12 22.17 6.97
CA SER A 549 -56.32 20.72 6.97
C SER A 549 -56.13 20.09 8.36
N ARG A 550 -55.00 20.37 9.01
CA ARG A 550 -54.59 19.79 10.29
C ARG A 550 -53.44 20.56 10.93
N LYS A 551 -53.16 20.26 12.20
CA LYS A 551 -51.97 20.76 12.91
C LYS A 551 -50.76 19.87 12.62
N HIS A 552 -49.61 20.49 12.44
CA HIS A 552 -48.33 19.81 12.26
C HIS A 552 -47.29 20.35 13.23
N ASP A 553 -46.45 19.46 13.77
CA ASP A 553 -45.28 19.83 14.56
C ASP A 553 -44.06 19.81 13.62
N LEU A 554 -43.48 20.99 13.37
CA LEU A 554 -42.35 21.17 12.45
C LEU A 554 -41.04 21.29 13.24
N ASN A 555 -40.08 20.43 12.94
CA ASN A 555 -38.69 20.59 13.39
C ASN A 555 -37.93 21.41 12.34
N VAL A 556 -37.54 22.64 12.69
CA VAL A 556 -36.91 23.63 11.80
C VAL A 556 -35.62 24.16 12.40
N SER A 557 -34.75 24.81 11.61
CA SER A 557 -33.61 25.56 12.16
C SER A 557 -34.09 26.85 12.83
N THR A 558 -33.25 27.45 13.69
CA THR A 558 -33.60 28.73 14.34
C THR A 558 -33.89 29.84 13.33
N PHE A 559 -33.13 29.94 12.23
CA PHE A 559 -33.41 30.92 11.18
C PHE A 559 -34.77 30.67 10.51
N ALA A 560 -35.11 29.41 10.23
CA ALA A 560 -36.43 29.08 9.68
C ALA A 560 -37.56 29.40 10.67
N LEU A 561 -37.35 29.20 11.98
CA LEU A 561 -38.30 29.62 13.02
C LEU A 561 -38.52 31.14 12.99
N VAL A 562 -37.44 31.92 13.01
CA VAL A 562 -37.51 33.39 13.00
C VAL A 562 -38.24 33.90 11.75
N ILE A 563 -38.00 33.29 10.59
CA ILE A 563 -38.73 33.61 9.35
C ILE A 563 -40.22 33.27 9.49
N LEU A 564 -40.58 32.09 10.00
CA LEU A 564 -41.98 31.67 10.16
C LEU A 564 -42.76 32.57 11.12
N LEU A 565 -42.12 33.06 12.19
CA LEU A 565 -42.75 33.96 13.16
C LEU A 565 -43.14 35.31 12.55
N LEU A 566 -42.49 35.76 11.48
CA LEU A 566 -42.90 36.98 10.77
C LEU A 566 -44.28 36.87 10.11
N PHE A 567 -44.73 35.64 9.81
CA PHE A 567 -46.02 35.38 9.20
C PHE A 567 -47.14 35.14 10.23
N GLN A 568 -46.84 35.19 11.53
CA GLN A 568 -47.81 34.88 12.58
C GLN A 568 -48.95 35.90 12.66
N ASP A 569 -48.64 37.20 12.55
CA ASP A 569 -49.59 38.31 12.71
C ASP A 569 -50.10 38.90 11.37
N LEU A 570 -49.71 38.28 10.24
CA LEU A 570 -50.13 38.70 8.91
C LEU A 570 -51.47 38.07 8.50
N LYS A 571 -52.22 38.75 7.63
CA LYS A 571 -53.43 38.15 7.03
C LYS A 571 -53.03 37.09 6.02
N LEU A 572 -53.93 36.13 5.76
CA LEU A 572 -53.66 34.96 4.90
C LEU A 572 -53.17 35.32 3.47
N ASP A 573 -53.60 36.47 2.95
CA ASP A 573 -53.28 36.93 1.60
C ASP A 573 -52.11 37.92 1.56
N ASP A 574 -51.57 38.31 2.72
CA ASP A 574 -50.42 39.21 2.78
C ASP A 574 -49.14 38.44 2.41
N PHE A 575 -48.22 39.16 1.77
CA PHE A 575 -46.92 38.64 1.36
C PHE A 575 -45.81 39.52 1.90
N LEU A 576 -44.66 38.90 2.18
CA LEU A 576 -43.43 39.60 2.50
C LEU A 576 -42.45 39.42 1.34
N THR A 577 -41.85 40.51 0.90
CA THR A 577 -40.74 40.49 -0.05
C THR A 577 -39.47 39.96 0.60
N TYR A 578 -38.55 39.43 -0.20
CA TYR A 578 -37.25 38.98 0.28
C TYR A 578 -36.52 40.07 1.08
N GLN A 579 -36.59 41.32 0.63
CA GLN A 579 -35.95 42.46 1.28
C GLN A 579 -36.58 42.77 2.66
N GLU A 580 -37.91 42.73 2.78
CA GLU A 580 -38.59 42.92 4.07
C GLU A 580 -38.23 41.84 5.08
N ILE A 581 -38.15 40.57 4.64
CA ILE A 581 -37.70 39.46 5.50
C ILE A 581 -36.25 39.67 5.93
N LYS A 582 -35.38 40.10 5.00
CA LYS A 582 -33.98 40.39 5.30
C LYS A 582 -33.82 41.51 6.32
N ASP A 583 -34.55 42.61 6.18
CA ASP A 583 -34.42 43.77 7.07
C ASP A 583 -35.01 43.48 8.47
N ALA A 584 -36.08 42.70 8.52
CA ALA A 584 -36.71 42.26 9.77
C ALA A 584 -35.84 41.26 10.54
N THR A 585 -35.23 40.29 9.85
CA THR A 585 -34.45 39.21 10.50
C THR A 585 -32.96 39.51 10.61
N THR A 586 -32.39 40.35 9.73
CA THR A 586 -30.95 40.62 9.55
C THR A 586 -30.10 39.38 9.23
N ILE A 587 -30.72 38.30 8.71
CA ILE A 587 -30.01 37.07 8.33
C ILE A 587 -29.16 37.33 7.08
N PRO A 588 -27.91 36.84 7.01
CA PRO A 588 -27.07 36.94 5.82
C PRO A 588 -27.70 36.32 4.57
N ASP A 589 -27.48 36.90 3.39
CA ASP A 589 -28.17 36.50 2.15
C ASP A 589 -28.05 35.01 1.81
N ILE A 590 -26.85 34.45 1.91
CA ILE A 590 -26.59 33.04 1.58
C ILE A 590 -27.44 32.12 2.49
N GLU A 591 -27.50 32.43 3.78
CA GLU A 591 -28.29 31.68 4.75
C GLU A 591 -29.79 31.91 4.52
N LEU A 592 -30.21 33.15 4.30
CA LEU A 592 -31.61 33.49 4.06
C LEU A 592 -32.17 32.76 2.84
N GLN A 593 -31.43 32.76 1.72
CA GLN A 593 -31.82 32.04 0.50
C GLN A 593 -31.98 30.53 0.76
N ARG A 594 -31.00 29.88 1.41
CA ARG A 594 -31.05 28.43 1.75
C ARG A 594 -32.28 28.10 2.62
N HIS A 595 -32.59 28.95 3.59
CA HIS A 595 -33.71 28.76 4.51
C HIS A 595 -35.07 29.00 3.84
N LEU A 596 -35.20 30.03 3.01
CA LEU A 596 -36.41 30.28 2.22
C LEU A 596 -36.62 29.18 1.17
N GLN A 597 -35.56 28.65 0.57
CA GLN A 597 -35.65 27.53 -0.35
C GLN A 597 -36.18 26.27 0.35
N SER A 598 -35.71 25.98 1.56
CA SER A 598 -36.23 24.89 2.41
C SER A 598 -37.70 25.03 2.75
N LEU A 599 -38.17 26.26 3.00
CA LEU A 599 -39.54 26.54 3.44
C LEU A 599 -40.55 26.65 2.28
N ALA A 600 -40.12 27.14 1.11
CA ALA A 600 -41.03 27.47 0.00
C ALA A 600 -40.91 26.56 -1.23
N CYS A 601 -39.70 26.05 -1.52
CA CYS A 601 -39.40 25.38 -2.78
C CYS A 601 -39.21 23.86 -2.65
N ALA A 602 -38.84 23.39 -1.46
CA ALA A 602 -38.50 22.00 -1.19
C ALA A 602 -39.73 21.07 -1.05
N LYS A 603 -39.51 19.87 -0.47
CA LYS A 603 -40.53 18.81 -0.31
C LYS A 603 -41.76 19.28 0.47
N TYR A 604 -41.57 20.09 1.52
CA TYR A 604 -42.63 20.59 2.37
C TYR A 604 -42.75 22.11 2.19
N LYS A 605 -43.70 22.53 1.36
CA LYS A 605 -43.92 23.95 1.01
C LYS A 605 -44.80 24.62 2.06
N ILE A 606 -44.18 25.04 3.15
CA ILE A 606 -44.85 25.77 4.24
C ILE A 606 -45.16 27.22 3.81
N LEU A 607 -44.31 27.78 2.95
CA LEU A 607 -44.53 29.08 2.31
C LEU A 607 -44.82 28.89 0.81
N LYS A 608 -45.59 29.81 0.22
CA LYS A 608 -45.79 29.94 -1.23
C LYS A 608 -44.85 31.03 -1.75
N LYS A 609 -44.05 30.74 -2.78
CA LYS A 609 -43.18 31.72 -3.47
C LYS A 609 -43.90 32.35 -4.65
N HIS A 610 -43.77 33.65 -4.81
CA HIS A 610 -44.29 34.43 -5.93
C HIS A 610 -43.14 35.22 -6.60
N PRO A 611 -42.80 34.95 -7.88
CA PRO A 611 -43.36 33.91 -8.74
C PRO A 611 -42.92 32.48 -8.36
N PRO A 612 -43.71 31.43 -8.65
CA PRO A 612 -43.34 30.04 -8.35
C PRO A 612 -42.06 29.62 -9.09
N GLY A 613 -41.12 29.00 -8.37
CA GLY A 613 -39.83 28.59 -8.93
C GLY A 613 -39.06 27.70 -7.95
N ARG A 614 -37.88 27.22 -8.37
CA ARG A 614 -37.00 26.39 -7.52
C ARG A 614 -35.94 27.20 -6.78
N ASP A 615 -35.56 28.34 -7.36
CA ASP A 615 -34.51 29.23 -6.87
C ASP A 615 -35.11 30.47 -6.21
N ILE A 616 -34.36 31.02 -5.25
CA ILE A 616 -34.74 32.20 -4.49
C ILE A 616 -33.95 33.39 -5.03
N ASN A 617 -34.68 34.40 -5.51
CA ASN A 617 -34.13 35.65 -6.01
C ASN A 617 -34.49 36.80 -5.06
N PRO A 618 -33.68 37.87 -5.00
CA PRO A 618 -33.96 39.04 -4.16
C PRO A 618 -35.27 39.78 -4.48
N GLN A 619 -35.86 39.54 -5.66
CA GLN A 619 -37.14 40.14 -6.08
C GLN A 619 -38.36 39.25 -5.74
N ASP A 620 -38.13 38.06 -5.17
CA ASP A 620 -39.21 37.15 -4.82
C ASP A 620 -39.99 37.64 -3.60
N SER A 621 -41.26 37.22 -3.53
CA SER A 621 -42.12 37.40 -2.35
C SER A 621 -42.69 36.08 -1.87
N PHE A 622 -43.06 36.03 -0.60
CA PHE A 622 -43.47 34.81 0.10
C PHE A 622 -44.77 35.05 0.86
N SER A 623 -45.69 34.10 0.80
CA SER A 623 -46.91 34.10 1.62
C SER A 623 -47.08 32.76 2.35
N PHE A 624 -47.89 32.75 3.42
CA PHE A 624 -48.11 31.53 4.20
C PHE A 624 -49.00 30.53 3.44
N ASN A 625 -48.62 29.25 3.41
CA ASN A 625 -49.40 28.19 2.74
C ASN A 625 -50.41 27.55 3.71
N ALA A 626 -51.56 28.19 3.93
CA ALA A 626 -52.61 27.65 4.80
C ALA A 626 -53.20 26.29 4.33
N ASP A 627 -53.09 25.98 3.03
CA ASP A 627 -53.63 24.75 2.42
C ASP A 627 -52.66 23.57 2.45
N PHE A 628 -51.49 23.73 3.07
CA PHE A 628 -50.51 22.66 3.19
C PHE A 628 -51.12 21.44 3.93
N SER A 629 -50.81 20.25 3.43
CA SER A 629 -51.21 18.98 4.03
C SER A 629 -50.14 17.91 3.78
N ALA A 630 -49.84 17.12 4.80
CA ALA A 630 -48.95 15.97 4.72
C ALA A 630 -49.45 14.82 5.61
N PRO A 631 -49.11 13.56 5.33
CA PRO A 631 -49.57 12.43 6.15
C PRO A 631 -48.96 12.44 7.57
N LEU A 632 -47.72 12.92 7.73
CA LEU A 632 -46.94 12.85 8.96
C LEU A 632 -47.24 13.99 9.94
N GLN A 633 -47.51 13.70 11.21
CA GLN A 633 -47.83 14.73 12.22
C GLN A 633 -46.59 15.55 12.59
N LYS A 634 -45.45 14.87 12.77
CA LYS A 634 -44.14 15.49 12.96
C LYS A 634 -43.39 15.54 11.64
N ILE A 635 -42.96 16.73 11.22
CA ILE A 635 -42.25 16.94 9.96
C ILE A 635 -40.91 17.62 10.26
N LYS A 636 -39.82 17.01 9.82
CA LYS A 636 -38.50 17.64 9.89
C LYS A 636 -38.18 18.36 8.59
N ILE A 637 -38.07 19.69 8.66
CA ILE A 637 -37.65 20.52 7.55
C ILE A 637 -36.16 20.78 7.74
N SER A 638 -35.35 19.94 7.11
CA SER A 638 -33.90 20.17 7.10
C SER A 638 -33.56 21.34 6.19
N THR A 639 -32.64 22.17 6.63
CA THR A 639 -32.02 23.20 5.78
C THR A 639 -31.39 22.53 4.56
N VAL A 640 -31.52 23.16 3.39
CA VAL A 640 -30.76 22.76 2.20
C VAL A 640 -29.30 23.16 2.46
N ALA A 641 -28.60 22.31 3.21
CA ALA A 641 -27.19 22.49 3.54
C ALA A 641 -26.34 21.61 2.63
N SER A 642 -25.26 22.17 2.10
CA SER A 642 -24.25 21.37 1.42
C SER A 642 -23.56 20.45 2.43
N ARG A 643 -23.42 19.17 2.07
CA ARG A 643 -22.68 18.18 2.87
C ARG A 643 -21.17 18.30 2.65
N VAL A 644 -20.79 18.94 1.55
CA VAL A 644 -19.43 19.10 1.06
C VAL A 644 -19.17 20.60 0.98
N GLU A 645 -18.00 21.05 1.41
CA GLU A 645 -17.66 22.47 1.31
C GLU A 645 -17.66 22.89 -0.17
N ASN A 646 -18.31 24.01 -0.47
CA ASN A 646 -18.23 24.61 -1.80
C ASN A 646 -16.82 25.14 -2.07
N THR A 647 -16.48 25.46 -3.32
CA THR A 647 -15.13 25.94 -3.71
C THR A 647 -14.67 27.15 -2.88
N ASP A 648 -15.57 28.10 -2.61
CA ASP A 648 -15.26 29.27 -1.78
C ASP A 648 -15.06 28.90 -0.30
N GLU A 649 -15.89 28.02 0.25
CA GLU A 649 -15.77 27.51 1.63
C GLU A 649 -14.44 26.76 1.81
N ARG A 650 -14.04 25.95 0.82
CA ARG A 650 -12.74 25.25 0.81
C ARG A 650 -11.56 26.21 0.79
N LYS A 651 -11.65 27.28 0.00
CA LYS A 651 -10.60 28.30 -0.06
C LYS A 651 -10.45 29.00 1.30
N GLU A 652 -11.56 29.38 1.92
CA GLU A 652 -11.53 29.96 3.27
C GLU A 652 -10.96 28.98 4.30
N THR A 653 -11.33 27.70 4.22
CA THR A 653 -10.78 26.65 5.07
C THR A 653 -9.26 26.52 4.89
N LYS A 654 -8.76 26.56 3.65
CA LYS A 654 -7.33 26.53 3.33
C LYS A 654 -6.59 27.75 3.89
N ASP A 655 -7.11 28.96 3.64
CA ASP A 655 -6.49 30.21 4.11
C ASP A 655 -6.36 30.22 5.65
N ARG A 656 -7.36 29.71 6.37
CA ARG A 656 -7.32 29.57 7.83
C ARG A 656 -6.28 28.54 8.29
N ILE A 657 -6.15 27.41 7.59
CA ILE A 657 -5.13 26.40 7.90
C ILE A 657 -3.73 26.99 7.69
N ASP A 658 -3.51 27.72 6.60
CA ASP A 658 -2.22 28.36 6.32
C ASP A 658 -1.85 29.43 7.36
N GLU A 659 -2.84 30.17 7.86
CA GLU A 659 -2.68 31.10 8.98
C GLU A 659 -2.34 30.37 10.30
N GLU A 660 -2.99 29.24 10.60
CA GLU A 660 -2.64 28.42 11.78
C GLU A 660 -1.22 27.83 11.66
N ARG A 661 -0.84 27.32 10.48
CA ARG A 661 0.51 26.82 10.19
C ARG A 661 1.56 27.90 10.38
N ARG A 662 1.26 29.14 9.99
CA ARG A 662 2.12 30.31 10.21
C ARG A 662 2.43 30.52 11.69
N HIS A 663 1.41 30.62 12.53
CA HIS A 663 1.58 30.81 13.97
C HIS A 663 2.25 29.61 14.65
N GLN A 664 1.93 28.38 14.23
CA GLN A 664 2.58 27.18 14.76
C GLN A 664 4.08 27.12 14.42
N THR A 665 4.45 27.52 13.21
CA THR A 665 5.84 27.60 12.76
C THR A 665 6.61 28.62 13.57
N GLU A 666 6.08 29.84 13.73
CA GLU A 666 6.68 30.90 14.53
C GLU A 666 6.85 30.47 16.00
N ALA A 667 5.82 29.87 16.60
CA ALA A 667 5.89 29.36 17.97
C ALA A 667 6.91 28.23 18.13
N CYS A 668 7.07 27.37 17.13
CA CYS A 668 8.08 26.31 17.11
C CYS A 668 9.50 26.89 17.05
N ILE A 669 9.74 27.86 16.16
CA ILE A 669 11.02 28.56 16.05
C ILE A 669 11.40 29.21 17.38
N VAL A 670 10.49 29.99 17.98
CA VAL A 670 10.74 30.68 19.25
C VAL A 670 11.04 29.67 20.37
N ARG A 671 10.32 28.55 20.44
CA ARG A 671 10.55 27.50 21.44
C ARG A 671 11.94 26.89 21.31
N ILE A 672 12.36 26.54 20.09
CA ILE A 672 13.68 25.97 19.81
C ILE A 672 14.78 26.98 20.14
N MET A 673 14.64 28.22 19.69
CA MET A 673 15.63 29.27 19.94
C MET A 673 15.74 29.64 21.42
N LYS A 674 14.64 29.63 22.17
CA LYS A 674 14.64 29.86 23.62
C LYS A 674 15.41 28.76 24.37
N ASP A 675 15.29 27.51 23.94
CA ASP A 675 15.95 26.37 24.57
C ASP A 675 17.44 26.28 24.19
N ARG A 676 17.76 26.35 22.89
CA ARG A 676 19.11 26.14 22.36
C ARG A 676 20.00 27.39 22.41
N LYS A 677 19.41 28.59 22.46
CA LYS A 677 20.05 29.93 22.45
C LYS A 677 20.85 30.28 21.19
N HIS A 678 21.63 29.34 20.65
CA HIS A 678 22.42 29.51 19.44
C HIS A 678 22.29 28.26 18.57
N MET A 679 22.05 28.43 17.27
CA MET A 679 21.97 27.33 16.31
C MET A 679 22.24 27.84 14.90
N THR A 680 22.77 26.99 14.02
CA THR A 680 22.95 27.38 12.62
C THR A 680 21.59 27.50 11.93
N HIS A 681 21.52 28.32 10.89
CA HIS A 681 20.28 28.51 10.15
C HIS A 681 19.77 27.19 9.53
N GLN A 682 20.67 26.35 8.99
CA GLN A 682 20.30 25.06 8.40
C GLN A 682 19.78 24.08 9.46
N ASP A 683 20.43 24.03 10.62
CA ASP A 683 20.00 23.16 11.72
C ASP A 683 18.65 23.62 12.30
N LEU A 684 18.37 24.93 12.33
CA LEU A 684 17.07 25.47 12.73
C LEU A 684 15.96 25.04 11.79
N VAL A 685 16.17 25.18 10.48
CA VAL A 685 15.19 24.73 9.48
C VAL A 685 14.94 23.22 9.61
N ASN A 686 16.00 22.42 9.75
CA ASN A 686 15.88 20.97 9.91
C ASN A 686 15.14 20.58 11.20
N GLU A 687 15.44 21.23 12.33
CA GLU A 687 14.81 20.92 13.61
C GLU A 687 13.34 21.37 13.66
N VAL A 688 13.01 22.54 13.09
CA VAL A 688 11.61 22.99 12.92
C VAL A 688 10.84 22.00 12.05
N THR A 689 11.43 21.57 10.93
CA THR A 689 10.84 20.57 10.03
C THR A 689 10.55 19.27 10.78
N ARG A 690 11.51 18.78 11.57
CA ARG A 690 11.39 17.55 12.36
C ARG A 690 10.31 17.63 13.44
N GLN A 691 10.14 18.77 14.10
CA GLN A 691 9.10 18.92 15.14
C GLN A 691 7.69 19.08 14.56
N LEU A 692 7.56 19.75 13.40
CA LEU A 692 6.27 19.99 12.76
C LEU A 692 5.78 18.84 11.87
N SER A 693 6.67 17.96 11.39
CA SER A 693 6.34 16.82 10.52
C SER A 693 5.30 15.85 11.10
N SER A 694 5.10 15.87 12.42
CA SER A 694 4.04 15.11 13.08
C SER A 694 2.62 15.61 12.76
N ARG A 695 2.47 16.86 12.28
CA ARG A 695 1.18 17.52 11.99
C ARG A 695 0.99 17.86 10.51
N PHE A 696 2.01 18.40 9.87
CA PHE A 696 2.01 18.75 8.45
C PHE A 696 3.44 18.77 7.92
N LEU A 697 3.63 18.73 6.60
CA LEU A 697 4.95 18.87 5.99
C LEU A 697 5.28 20.36 5.78
N PRO A 698 6.14 20.99 6.60
CA PRO A 698 6.44 22.41 6.43
C PRO A 698 7.38 22.63 5.24
N ASP A 699 7.06 23.62 4.41
CA ASP A 699 7.95 24.08 3.34
C ASP A 699 9.18 24.81 3.94
N PRO A 700 10.41 24.35 3.67
CA PRO A 700 11.63 25.02 4.12
C PRO A 700 11.70 26.49 3.73
N LEU A 701 11.15 26.89 2.58
CA LEU A 701 11.11 28.30 2.16
C LEU A 701 10.22 29.14 3.06
N ASN A 702 9.08 28.59 3.49
CA ASN A 702 8.18 29.27 4.42
C ASN A 702 8.80 29.39 5.81
N ILE A 703 9.52 28.37 6.29
CA ILE A 703 10.27 28.46 7.56
C ILE A 703 11.28 29.61 7.50
N LYS A 704 12.05 29.73 6.40
CA LYS A 704 13.02 30.83 6.23
C LYS A 704 12.36 32.21 6.29
N LYS A 705 11.27 32.40 5.55
CA LYS A 705 10.47 33.64 5.60
C LYS A 705 9.98 33.96 7.01
N ARG A 706 9.62 32.93 7.80
CA ARG A 706 9.20 33.13 9.19
C ARG A 706 10.35 33.54 10.10
N ILE A 707 11.54 32.97 9.91
CA ILE A 707 12.75 33.37 10.65
C ILE A 707 13.06 34.85 10.37
N GLU A 708 13.03 35.27 9.11
CA GLU A 708 13.21 36.68 8.71
C GLU A 708 12.18 37.59 9.39
N GLY A 709 10.89 37.24 9.34
CA GLY A 709 9.83 38.01 9.99
C GLY A 709 10.00 38.13 11.51
N LEU A 710 10.48 37.08 12.18
CA LEU A 710 10.79 37.11 13.62
C LEU A 710 12.01 37.98 13.94
N ILE A 711 13.01 38.00 13.07
CA ILE A 711 14.18 38.88 13.20
C ILE A 711 13.74 40.34 13.08
N GLU A 712 12.95 40.68 12.07
CA GLU A 712 12.42 42.03 11.86
C GLU A 712 11.57 42.50 13.05
N THR A 713 10.67 41.66 13.55
CA THR A 713 9.87 42.00 14.75
C THR A 713 10.74 42.18 15.99
N SER A 714 11.77 41.34 16.18
CA SER A 714 12.68 41.48 17.32
C SER A 714 13.58 42.73 17.24
N LEU A 715 14.06 43.09 16.05
CA LEU A 715 14.83 44.32 15.79
C LEU A 715 13.97 45.56 15.99
N SER A 716 12.71 45.55 15.55
CA SER A 716 11.79 46.67 15.73
C SER A 716 11.44 46.91 17.21
N LEU A 717 11.30 45.84 18.01
CA LEU A 717 11.08 45.93 19.45
C LEU A 717 12.32 46.47 20.19
N ALA A 718 13.52 46.09 19.77
CA ALA A 718 14.78 46.58 20.33
C ALA A 718 15.10 48.04 19.94
N GLN A 719 14.49 48.57 18.87
CA GLN A 719 14.59 49.99 18.48
C GLN A 719 13.55 50.89 19.17
N LEU A 720 12.51 50.30 19.79
CA LEU A 720 11.45 50.99 20.52
C LEU A 720 11.66 51.00 22.05
N THR A 721 12.67 50.29 22.54
CA THR A 721 13.16 50.32 23.93
C THR A 721 14.52 50.96 23.99
#